data_AF-A0A6S6XGH7-F1
#
_entry.id   AF-A0A6S6XGH7-F1
#
_cell.length_a   1.000
_cell.length_b   1.000
_cell.length_c   1.000
_cell.angle_alpha   90.00
_cell.angle_beta   90.00
_cell.angle_gamma   90.00
#
_symmetry.space_group_name_H-M   'P 1'
#
loop_
_entity.id
_entity.type
_entity.pdbx_description
1 polymer ?
#
loop_
_entity_poly.entity_id
_entity_poly.type
_entity_poly.pdbx_seq_one_letter_code
_entity_poly.pdbx_strand_id
1 'polypeptide(L)'
;MDKQEKKKERRKTILILIGALFVIFGIFGGTFLSDAMGFDLLNIPKAPIPQDGQDSKSGGAGFVTPGQITDGSVFNHGQGRKAFSGFGDDGSLFEKTNASGINADGDSANGKDTGDGFLFTLKGTGNGKEGAGIPLVPGTGSNSSSTSHKPGSSGPTSSDSGQDNSSGGGSSSGSSSSSPSSGTIIPGNRPTPGGGNHSVPISEVKLDQTDVTINRHNTLQLTALISPSNTTESKTTVWSSSNADVATVDSKGLVTGVNAGETAITAKVGSHTATCNVTVVVLMEGISINYEELSVVKGDTAQLTAKTIPEDTTEDKAIVWSSSDPEVATVDGNGLVTAIKTGKATIKAKSELTGFSGSCEITVVSPMTGISMDKTTLTVNRDRTDKLAVIFSPEDTTDDQTVTWSSSDPSIAAVDQQGNVTGHKIGTATITATCGKFTATCDVTVVAMIDNIYLDQPELVLDRGTNGQLTVSYEPPDTTEDKTVTWTSSNPEIATVDNTGKVTAVSAGDAKITAKVGTHTATCNVTVVVLIHSISLDKANLTLDRGTNDQLKVSIDPPDTTEDTTVTWTSSNPAVATVDSTGKVAAISKGETTITAKIGTHIATCKVTIVILIHSISLDKADLTLDRGTNDQLKVSIDPPDTTEDTTVTWTSSNPAVATVDSTGKVTAISKGSTTITVKIGTHTATCKITVVVLIHSISLDKASLTLDRGTNQSLAVSIDPADTTENKAVTWTSSNPAVATVDSTGKVTAVSKGSTTITAKVGTHTATCKITVVVLIHSISLDKTSLSLKKTNTANLTVSYDPADTTEIKTVTWTSSNPAAATVDSSGKVTATSAGETTITAKVGTHTATCVVGVGVKYTVTVEEGDQTCTGEEIYMYADGSGEFGAWENDSMSYKHGVCYINIDFSEEINIEDNSDVSITFRDKRKSGKTSECYVFLRSPSTFNSTSARQSMSNGTKTWYSTSTSTSKVRLEFSAHVAAFDGEDSGDIFIHWDSGSLVVFGQPITGLTGYLDF
;
A
#
# COMPACT_ATOMS: atom_id res chain seq x y z
N MET A 1 -45.67 8.43 36.58
CA MET A 1 -45.05 8.27 37.91
C MET A 1 -43.86 7.32 37.76
N ASP A 2 -42.65 7.66 38.20
CA ASP A 2 -42.22 9.02 38.56
C ASP A 2 -40.71 9.21 38.36
N LYS A 3 -40.26 10.46 38.37
CA LYS A 3 -38.84 10.81 38.41
C LYS A 3 -38.29 10.62 39.84
N GLN A 4 -37.02 10.21 39.89
CA GLN A 4 -36.06 10.63 40.93
C GLN A 4 -36.46 10.42 42.41
N GLU A 5 -36.45 9.16 42.90
CA GLU A 5 -35.85 8.92 44.23
C GLU A 5 -35.50 7.44 44.53
N LYS A 6 -34.20 7.11 44.55
CA LYS A 6 -33.54 6.36 45.65
C LYS A 6 -32.02 6.24 45.49
N LYS A 7 -31.36 7.34 45.86
CA LYS A 7 -29.92 7.45 46.09
C LYS A 7 -29.57 6.77 47.43
N LYS A 8 -29.30 5.46 47.44
CA LYS A 8 -28.88 4.73 48.65
C LYS A 8 -27.34 4.59 48.72
N GLU A 9 -26.78 4.89 49.89
CA GLU A 9 -25.44 4.50 50.37
C GLU A 9 -24.21 4.76 49.47
N ARG A 10 -23.75 6.02 49.51
CA ARG A 10 -22.29 6.26 49.64
C ARG A 10 -21.85 5.81 51.05
N ARG A 11 -20.70 5.14 51.18
CA ARG A 11 -19.55 5.59 52.03
C ARG A 11 -18.44 4.54 52.20
N LYS A 12 -17.24 4.90 51.70
CA LYS A 12 -15.84 4.57 52.08
C LYS A 12 -15.03 4.44 50.79
N THR A 13 -13.84 5.05 50.63
CA THR A 13 -12.98 5.77 51.58
C THR A 13 -12.70 7.21 51.10
N ILE A 14 -12.07 8.03 51.94
CA ILE A 14 -11.82 9.48 51.78
C ILE A 14 -10.35 9.75 52.14
N LEU A 15 -9.70 10.75 51.51
CA LEU A 15 -8.99 11.90 52.12
C LEU A 15 -7.73 12.35 51.33
N ILE A 16 -7.50 13.68 51.31
CA ILE A 16 -6.30 14.46 50.87
C ILE A 16 -5.83 14.28 49.40
N LEU A 17 -5.24 15.29 48.74
CA LEU A 17 -4.69 16.57 49.21
C LEU A 17 -5.13 17.77 48.30
N ILE A 18 -4.93 19.01 48.76
CA ILE A 18 -5.29 20.27 48.06
C ILE A 18 -4.00 21.08 47.82
N GLY A 19 -3.84 21.77 46.68
CA GLY A 19 -2.81 22.83 46.57
C GLY A 19 -2.55 23.47 45.20
N ALA A 20 -3.15 24.67 44.99
CA ALA A 20 -2.61 25.80 44.22
C ALA A 20 -2.26 25.66 42.71
N LEU A 21 -2.03 26.74 41.95
CA LEU A 21 -2.85 27.95 41.73
C LEU A 21 -2.40 28.65 40.41
N PHE A 22 -3.34 29.13 39.60
CA PHE A 22 -3.29 30.27 38.65
C PHE A 22 -1.96 30.77 38.02
N VAL A 23 -1.97 30.93 36.68
CA VAL A 23 -1.67 32.20 35.96
C VAL A 23 -2.72 32.36 34.83
N ILE A 24 -3.00 33.59 34.36
CA ILE A 24 -4.18 33.89 33.52
C ILE A 24 -3.93 35.06 32.51
N PHE A 25 -4.61 35.03 31.35
CA PHE A 25 -4.83 36.12 30.35
C PHE A 25 -3.66 36.64 29.46
N GLY A 26 -3.98 37.09 28.21
CA GLY A 26 -2.97 37.63 27.28
C GLY A 26 -3.36 38.13 25.85
N ILE A 27 -4.45 38.89 25.66
CA ILE A 27 -4.60 39.96 24.61
C ILE A 27 -4.80 39.61 23.09
N PHE A 28 -5.99 40.02 22.58
CA PHE A 28 -6.39 40.59 21.27
C PHE A 28 -5.72 40.26 19.91
N GLY A 29 -6.59 40.04 18.89
CA GLY A 29 -6.89 41.13 17.93
C GLY A 29 -6.91 40.80 16.42
N GLY A 30 -8.08 40.91 15.76
CA GLY A 30 -8.20 40.90 14.29
C GLY A 30 -9.64 40.67 13.79
N THR A 31 -10.20 41.62 13.04
CA THR A 31 -11.61 41.60 12.57
C THR A 31 -11.72 41.85 11.07
N PHE A 32 -12.65 41.18 10.39
CA PHE A 32 -13.38 41.77 9.25
C PHE A 32 -14.77 41.13 9.08
N LEU A 33 -15.76 41.96 8.72
CA LEU A 33 -17.06 41.54 8.13
C LEU A 33 -16.84 41.39 6.60
N SER A 34 -17.71 40.79 5.77
CA SER A 34 -19.18 40.95 5.68
C SER A 34 -19.83 39.94 4.73
N ASP A 35 -21.14 39.67 4.92
CA ASP A 35 -22.17 39.37 3.91
C ASP A 35 -22.02 38.14 2.96
N ALA A 36 -23.08 37.49 2.47
CA ALA A 36 -24.48 37.38 2.93
C ALA A 36 -25.17 36.18 2.23
N MET A 37 -26.27 35.68 2.84
CA MET A 37 -27.46 34.98 2.28
C MET A 37 -27.37 34.17 0.97
N GLY A 38 -27.98 32.97 0.85
CA GLY A 38 -28.84 32.24 1.79
C GLY A 38 -29.51 31.00 1.15
N PHE A 39 -30.24 30.22 1.96
CA PHE A 39 -31.12 29.14 1.51
C PHE A 39 -32.45 29.70 0.96
N ASP A 40 -33.10 29.00 0.00
CA ASP A 40 -34.38 28.31 0.28
C ASP A 40 -34.74 27.26 -0.80
N LEU A 41 -35.84 26.52 -0.59
CA LEU A 41 -36.39 25.45 -1.44
C LEU A 41 -37.67 25.86 -2.23
N LEU A 42 -38.19 24.88 -2.98
CA LEU A 42 -39.60 24.64 -3.39
C LEU A 42 -40.16 25.14 -4.75
N ASN A 43 -40.82 24.18 -5.43
CA ASN A 43 -42.00 24.25 -6.32
C ASN A 43 -41.93 24.78 -7.78
N ILE A 44 -41.73 23.82 -8.71
CA ILE A 44 -42.73 23.32 -9.70
C ILE A 44 -44.02 24.18 -9.84
N PRO A 45 -44.41 24.70 -11.04
CA PRO A 45 -45.05 23.86 -12.08
C PRO A 45 -44.70 24.17 -13.57
N LYS A 46 -45.43 23.52 -14.50
CA LYS A 46 -45.09 23.33 -15.94
C LYS A 46 -45.71 24.35 -16.92
N ALA A 47 -45.03 24.52 -18.08
CA ALA A 47 -45.59 24.78 -19.43
C ALA A 47 -46.20 26.18 -19.71
N PRO A 48 -46.30 26.67 -20.98
CA PRO A 48 -46.30 25.93 -22.26
C PRO A 48 -45.37 26.42 -23.42
N ILE A 49 -45.54 25.73 -24.55
CA ILE A 49 -44.91 25.72 -25.90
C ILE A 49 -45.54 26.84 -26.78
N PRO A 50 -44.89 27.51 -27.79
CA PRO A 50 -44.52 26.88 -29.09
C PRO A 50 -43.37 27.43 -30.00
N GLN A 51 -42.98 26.57 -30.96
CA GLN A 51 -42.50 26.82 -32.35
C GLN A 51 -41.09 27.43 -32.62
N ASP A 52 -40.36 27.10 -33.70
CA ASP A 52 -40.56 26.08 -34.77
C ASP A 52 -39.24 25.63 -35.47
N GLY A 53 -39.30 24.58 -36.31
CA GLY A 53 -38.31 24.19 -37.34
C GLY A 53 -37.31 23.08 -36.94
N GLN A 54 -37.35 21.81 -37.38
CA GLN A 54 -37.36 21.17 -38.74
C GLN A 54 -35.96 21.02 -39.39
N ASP A 55 -35.55 19.86 -39.96
CA ASP A 55 -36.20 18.54 -40.01
C ASP A 55 -35.25 17.34 -40.29
N SER A 56 -35.71 16.12 -39.96
CA SER A 56 -35.45 14.84 -40.66
C SER A 56 -34.08 14.10 -40.49
N LYS A 57 -33.99 12.75 -40.52
CA LYS A 57 -35.02 11.67 -40.55
C LYS A 57 -34.47 10.28 -40.11
N SER A 58 -35.38 9.44 -39.57
CA SER A 58 -35.31 7.95 -39.38
C SER A 58 -34.12 7.36 -38.57
N GLY A 59 -34.25 6.36 -37.70
CA GLY A 59 -35.35 5.45 -37.28
C GLY A 59 -34.75 4.06 -37.01
N GLY A 60 -34.99 3.29 -35.94
CA GLY A 60 -36.16 3.12 -35.07
C GLY A 60 -36.98 1.91 -35.53
N ALA A 61 -37.38 0.92 -34.72
CA ALA A 61 -37.14 0.58 -33.29
C ALA A 61 -37.58 -0.89 -33.05
N GLY A 62 -37.47 -1.45 -31.82
CA GLY A 62 -38.25 -2.64 -31.42
C GLY A 62 -37.61 -3.61 -30.41
N PHE A 63 -38.26 -3.76 -29.25
CA PHE A 63 -38.08 -4.90 -28.32
C PHE A 63 -39.21 -5.94 -28.55
N VAL A 64 -39.02 -7.19 -28.07
CA VAL A 64 -39.97 -8.00 -27.24
C VAL A 64 -39.63 -9.51 -27.30
N THR A 65 -39.61 -10.16 -26.13
CA THR A 65 -39.59 -11.63 -25.89
C THR A 65 -41.01 -12.14 -25.62
N PRO A 66 -41.43 -13.41 -25.87
CA PRO A 66 -40.74 -14.64 -25.41
C PRO A 66 -40.93 -15.91 -26.29
N GLY A 67 -40.51 -17.11 -25.84
CA GLY A 67 -41.04 -18.38 -26.39
C GLY A 67 -40.14 -19.62 -26.30
N GLN A 68 -40.55 -20.59 -25.48
CA GLN A 68 -39.96 -21.90 -25.17
C GLN A 68 -39.77 -22.97 -26.29
N ILE A 69 -38.96 -24.00 -25.96
CA ILE A 69 -39.11 -25.48 -26.23
C ILE A 69 -38.47 -26.13 -27.49
N THR A 70 -38.05 -27.41 -27.30
CA THR A 70 -37.50 -28.45 -28.23
C THR A 70 -36.19 -28.14 -28.97
N ASP A 71 -35.05 -28.80 -28.69
CA ASP A 71 -34.67 -30.22 -28.92
C ASP A 71 -34.29 -30.55 -30.40
N GLY A 72 -33.36 -31.48 -30.59
CA GLY A 72 -33.13 -32.19 -31.87
C GLY A 72 -32.02 -31.69 -32.81
N SER A 73 -30.81 -32.26 -32.63
CA SER A 73 -29.82 -32.70 -33.65
C SER A 73 -29.97 -32.29 -35.15
N VAL A 74 -28.89 -32.04 -35.92
CA VAL A 74 -27.99 -33.07 -36.51
C VAL A 74 -26.75 -32.43 -37.19
N PHE A 75 -25.58 -33.09 -37.06
CA PHE A 75 -24.35 -33.11 -37.90
C PHE A 75 -24.12 -32.05 -39.01
N ASN A 76 -22.86 -31.54 -39.07
CA ASN A 76 -21.93 -32.00 -40.12
C ASN A 76 -20.43 -31.92 -39.71
N HIS A 77 -19.55 -32.55 -40.49
CA HIS A 77 -18.12 -32.78 -40.23
C HIS A 77 -17.18 -31.61 -40.57
N GLY A 78 -16.05 -31.52 -39.85
CA GLY A 78 -14.85 -30.76 -40.24
C GLY A 78 -13.59 -31.25 -39.49
N GLN A 79 -12.57 -31.74 -40.19
CA GLN A 79 -11.33 -32.30 -39.62
C GLN A 79 -10.42 -31.19 -39.02
N GLY A 80 -9.58 -31.42 -37.99
CA GLY A 80 -9.38 -32.63 -37.18
C GLY A 80 -8.09 -32.59 -36.30
N ARG A 81 -7.80 -33.71 -35.60
CA ARG A 81 -6.50 -34.33 -35.15
C ARG A 81 -5.23 -33.43 -35.12
N LYS A 82 -4.29 -33.49 -34.17
CA LYS A 82 -3.95 -34.29 -32.94
C LYS A 82 -2.84 -33.48 -32.19
N ALA A 83 -2.31 -33.72 -30.98
CA ALA A 83 -2.47 -34.65 -29.83
C ALA A 83 -2.10 -33.84 -28.54
N PHE A 84 -2.30 -34.20 -27.26
CA PHE A 84 -2.36 -35.45 -26.46
C PHE A 84 -1.04 -36.05 -25.94
N SER A 85 -0.57 -35.59 -24.76
CA SER A 85 -0.14 -36.37 -23.56
C SER A 85 0.66 -35.47 -22.59
N GLY A 86 0.67 -35.69 -21.26
CA GLY A 86 0.02 -36.75 -20.48
C GLY A 86 -0.38 -36.30 -19.05
N PHE A 87 -1.11 -37.17 -18.35
CA PHE A 87 -1.51 -37.02 -16.95
C PHE A 87 -0.41 -37.44 -15.97
N GLY A 88 -0.52 -37.00 -14.71
CA GLY A 88 0.38 -37.39 -13.62
C GLY A 88 -0.12 -36.92 -12.25
N ASP A 89 -1.32 -37.35 -11.85
CA ASP A 89 -1.79 -37.22 -10.46
C ASP A 89 -1.37 -38.46 -9.66
N ASP A 90 -0.45 -38.28 -8.70
CA ASP A 90 -0.47 -39.03 -7.45
C ASP A 90 -0.01 -38.14 -6.30
N GLY A 91 -0.42 -38.50 -5.09
CA GLY A 91 0.03 -37.83 -3.88
C GLY A 91 -0.15 -38.76 -2.70
N SER A 92 0.53 -38.46 -1.58
CA SER A 92 -0.03 -38.55 -0.22
C SER A 92 1.01 -38.46 0.91
N LEU A 93 0.64 -37.69 1.94
CA LEU A 93 0.79 -37.99 3.37
C LEU A 93 2.20 -38.05 4.03
N PHE A 94 2.45 -37.01 4.84
CA PHE A 94 2.63 -37.06 6.31
C PHE A 94 3.99 -36.88 7.02
N GLU A 95 3.86 -36.06 8.07
CA GLU A 95 4.53 -36.02 9.39
C GLU A 95 5.86 -35.29 9.64
N LYS A 96 5.93 -34.79 10.89
CA LYS A 96 6.99 -33.98 11.50
C LYS A 96 7.82 -34.87 12.42
N THR A 97 9.09 -34.52 12.67
CA THR A 97 9.62 -34.51 14.06
C THR A 97 10.85 -33.59 14.22
N ASN A 98 11.29 -33.41 15.46
CA ASN A 98 12.29 -32.42 15.91
C ASN A 98 13.70 -33.05 16.13
N ALA A 99 14.59 -32.25 16.74
CA ALA A 99 15.92 -32.59 17.31
C ALA A 99 17.06 -32.70 16.27
N SER A 100 18.07 -31.82 16.26
CA SER A 100 19.16 -31.63 17.24
C SER A 100 20.06 -32.87 17.42
N GLY A 101 21.38 -32.80 17.32
CA GLY A 101 22.29 -31.66 17.13
C GLY A 101 23.67 -31.99 17.72
N ILE A 102 24.76 -31.39 17.23
CA ILE A 102 26.12 -31.62 17.75
C ILE A 102 26.85 -30.28 17.92
N ASN A 103 27.63 -30.18 19.00
CA ASN A 103 28.39 -29.02 19.45
C ASN A 103 29.90 -29.38 19.51
N ALA A 104 30.74 -28.49 20.06
CA ALA A 104 32.19 -28.62 20.29
C ALA A 104 33.06 -28.28 19.04
N ASP A 105 34.13 -27.47 19.12
CA ASP A 105 34.77 -26.73 20.24
C ASP A 105 35.11 -25.28 19.80
N GLY A 106 35.40 -24.31 20.67
CA GLY A 106 35.42 -24.35 22.14
C GLY A 106 36.75 -23.90 22.74
N ASP A 107 36.98 -22.58 22.88
CA ASP A 107 37.86 -22.04 23.95
C ASP A 107 37.51 -20.56 24.26
N SER A 108 37.84 -20.09 25.48
CA SER A 108 37.50 -18.73 25.94
C SER A 108 38.35 -18.29 27.14
N ALA A 109 39.05 -17.14 27.03
CA ALA A 109 39.76 -16.53 28.17
C ALA A 109 39.82 -14.98 28.13
N ASN A 110 39.25 -14.39 29.18
CA ASN A 110 39.46 -13.07 29.81
C ASN A 110 40.55 -12.10 29.28
N GLY A 111 40.28 -10.79 29.38
CA GLY A 111 41.21 -9.90 30.11
C GLY A 111 41.52 -8.47 29.61
N LYS A 112 40.62 -7.52 29.87
CA LYS A 112 40.86 -6.10 30.31
C LYS A 112 42.07 -5.25 29.83
N ASP A 113 41.70 -4.03 29.41
CA ASP A 113 42.31 -2.71 29.72
C ASP A 113 43.58 -2.18 29.02
N THR A 114 43.49 -0.88 28.66
CA THR A 114 44.56 0.11 28.35
C THR A 114 45.46 -0.10 27.13
N GLY A 115 45.85 1.01 26.47
CA GLY A 115 47.06 1.04 25.64
C GLY A 115 46.94 1.83 24.34
N ASP A 116 47.76 2.86 24.22
CA ASP A 116 47.90 3.77 23.09
C ASP A 116 48.22 3.12 21.72
N GLY A 117 47.67 3.71 20.66
CA GLY A 117 48.46 4.49 19.70
C GLY A 117 49.54 3.82 18.83
N PHE A 118 49.26 3.86 17.53
CA PHE A 118 50.20 4.27 16.45
C PHE A 118 51.30 3.30 15.94
N LEU A 119 51.82 3.64 14.74
CA LEU A 119 52.96 3.06 14.00
C LEU A 119 52.76 1.61 13.45
N PHE A 120 53.29 1.20 12.28
CA PHE A 120 53.89 1.93 11.14
C PHE A 120 53.81 1.02 9.86
N THR A 121 54.19 1.42 8.63
CA THR A 121 55.60 1.66 8.21
C THR A 121 55.75 2.51 6.92
N LEU A 122 56.27 1.92 5.83
CA LEU A 122 57.16 2.54 4.82
C LEU A 122 57.17 1.69 3.51
N LYS A 123 57.87 1.97 2.40
CA LYS A 123 59.00 2.88 2.02
C LYS A 123 58.85 3.18 0.51
N GLY A 124 59.19 4.36 -0.05
CA GLY A 124 60.53 4.96 -0.21
C GLY A 124 60.91 4.94 -1.72
N THR A 125 61.65 5.86 -2.35
CA THR A 125 62.48 7.03 -1.97
C THR A 125 62.37 8.09 -3.08
N GLY A 126 62.31 9.41 -2.85
CA GLY A 126 63.41 10.28 -2.38
C GLY A 126 64.18 10.90 -3.57
N ASN A 127 64.74 12.13 -3.59
CA ASN A 127 64.99 13.19 -2.60
C ASN A 127 65.17 14.55 -3.36
N GLY A 128 65.22 15.75 -2.78
CA GLY A 128 65.05 16.19 -1.38
C GLY A 128 65.76 17.53 -1.06
N LYS A 129 65.89 17.80 0.26
CA LYS A 129 66.55 18.94 0.97
C LYS A 129 65.79 20.27 1.10
N GLU A 130 65.92 20.81 2.32
CA GLU A 130 65.23 21.97 2.87
C GLU A 130 66.17 23.20 2.99
N GLY A 131 65.62 24.35 3.39
CA GLY A 131 66.40 25.54 3.73
C GLY A 131 65.58 26.67 4.36
N ALA A 132 65.16 26.52 5.62
CA ALA A 132 64.54 27.61 6.38
C ALA A 132 65.60 28.59 6.91
N GLY A 133 65.41 29.90 6.70
CA GLY A 133 66.42 30.91 7.01
C GLY A 133 65.85 32.28 7.41
N ILE A 134 65.94 32.57 8.71
CA ILE A 134 66.22 33.87 9.37
C ILE A 134 66.03 35.15 8.50
N PRO A 135 65.10 36.06 8.84
CA PRO A 135 65.10 37.41 8.28
C PRO A 135 66.24 38.23 8.89
N LEU A 136 67.20 38.68 8.07
CA LEU A 136 68.30 39.55 8.49
C LEU A 136 67.98 41.04 8.30
N VAL A 137 68.44 41.83 9.27
CA VAL A 137 68.28 43.28 9.38
C VAL A 137 69.05 44.04 8.28
N PRO A 138 68.44 45.05 7.65
CA PRO A 138 69.12 46.25 7.17
C PRO A 138 69.08 47.33 8.26
N GLY A 139 70.24 47.87 8.65
CA GLY A 139 70.33 48.88 9.69
C GLY A 139 70.22 50.32 9.17
N THR A 140 69.59 51.18 9.98
CA THR A 140 69.86 52.64 10.09
C THR A 140 69.87 53.51 8.81
N GLY A 141 68.81 54.28 8.60
CA GLY A 141 68.78 55.43 7.68
C GLY A 141 67.46 56.20 7.82
N SER A 142 67.49 57.44 8.33
CA SER A 142 66.31 58.13 8.86
C SER A 142 65.89 59.39 8.09
N ASN A 143 64.57 59.63 8.07
CA ASN A 143 63.85 60.91 7.95
C ASN A 143 63.78 61.65 6.59
N SER A 144 62.52 61.85 6.13
CA SER A 144 61.86 63.13 5.72
C SER A 144 62.55 64.09 4.70
N SER A 145 61.85 64.88 3.89
CA SER A 145 60.64 65.66 4.24
C SER A 145 59.89 66.22 3.01
N SER A 146 58.70 66.77 3.23
CA SER A 146 57.98 67.64 2.29
C SER A 146 58.47 69.11 2.34
N THR A 147 58.00 69.93 1.40
CA THR A 147 58.36 71.36 1.22
C THR A 147 57.80 72.27 2.32
N SER A 148 58.52 73.27 2.87
CA SER A 148 58.78 74.55 2.19
C SER A 148 59.39 75.64 3.12
N HIS A 149 59.98 76.67 2.50
CA HIS A 149 60.28 78.03 3.04
C HIS A 149 61.47 78.27 4.01
N LYS A 150 62.00 79.51 3.91
CA LYS A 150 63.22 80.14 4.48
C LYS A 150 62.83 81.10 5.65
N PRO A 151 63.75 81.79 6.36
CA PRO A 151 65.22 81.66 6.44
C PRO A 151 65.81 81.61 7.89
N GLY A 152 67.09 81.19 8.06
CA GLY A 152 67.80 81.29 9.35
C GLY A 152 69.27 80.85 9.28
N SER A 153 70.20 81.65 9.81
CA SER A 153 71.64 81.69 9.51
C SER A 153 72.61 80.68 10.20
N SER A 154 73.80 80.57 9.59
CA SER A 154 75.17 80.57 10.20
C SER A 154 75.80 79.35 10.91
N GLY A 155 76.78 78.73 10.22
CA GLY A 155 78.15 78.41 10.72
C GLY A 155 78.34 77.23 11.69
N PRO A 156 79.57 77.01 12.24
CA PRO A 156 80.84 77.73 12.02
C PRO A 156 82.11 76.83 11.91
N THR A 157 83.31 77.44 12.04
CA THR A 157 84.66 76.89 12.38
C THR A 157 85.57 76.31 11.26
N SER A 158 86.90 76.55 11.26
CA SER A 158 87.72 77.52 12.06
C SER A 158 89.16 77.74 11.53
N SER A 159 89.77 78.86 11.97
CA SER A 159 91.20 79.19 12.07
C SER A 159 91.94 79.65 10.80
N ASP A 160 92.79 80.69 10.80
CA ASP A 160 93.19 81.71 11.82
C ASP A 160 93.95 82.85 11.08
N SER A 161 94.28 84.06 11.60
CA SER A 161 93.81 84.97 12.67
C SER A 161 94.59 86.32 12.48
N GLY A 162 94.32 87.46 13.14
CA GLY A 162 93.29 87.89 14.10
C GLY A 162 93.59 89.31 14.64
N GLN A 163 92.69 89.89 15.46
CA GLN A 163 92.85 91.13 16.27
C GLN A 163 93.00 92.47 15.49
N ASP A 164 92.73 93.69 16.00
CA ASP A 164 91.87 94.26 17.07
C ASP A 164 91.88 95.82 16.95
N ASN A 165 90.93 96.64 17.45
CA ASN A 165 89.50 96.49 17.76
C ASN A 165 88.84 97.92 17.90
N SER A 166 87.53 97.97 18.17
CA SER A 166 86.77 99.01 18.91
C SER A 166 86.83 100.51 18.55
N SER A 167 85.68 101.02 18.06
CA SER A 167 84.94 102.22 18.53
C SER A 167 85.54 103.64 18.54
N GLY A 168 84.81 104.59 17.92
CA GLY A 168 84.01 105.54 18.70
C GLY A 168 84.37 107.04 18.76
N GLY A 169 83.75 107.85 17.88
CA GLY A 169 83.23 109.20 18.18
C GLY A 169 84.18 110.42 18.30
N GLY A 170 83.60 111.62 18.14
CA GLY A 170 84.08 112.85 18.80
C GLY A 170 84.98 113.84 18.02
N SER A 171 84.35 114.81 17.36
CA SER A 171 84.69 116.25 17.27
C SER A 171 86.14 116.81 17.38
N SER A 172 86.46 117.71 16.43
CA SER A 172 87.18 119.01 16.55
C SER A 172 88.72 119.13 16.77
N SER A 173 89.39 119.70 15.74
CA SER A 173 90.47 120.74 15.75
C SER A 173 91.85 120.54 16.43
N GLY A 174 92.97 120.85 15.72
CA GLY A 174 94.21 121.37 16.37
C GLY A 174 95.62 121.11 15.76
N SER A 175 96.06 121.92 14.78
CA SER A 175 97.43 122.50 14.57
C SER A 175 98.80 121.81 14.86
N SER A 176 99.64 121.70 13.81
CA SER A 176 101.02 122.29 13.64
C SER A 176 102.40 121.55 13.84
N SER A 177 103.35 121.84 12.90
CA SER A 177 104.85 121.82 12.97
C SER A 177 105.62 120.47 12.80
N SER A 178 106.93 120.35 12.42
CA SER A 178 108.07 121.30 12.21
C SER A 178 109.21 120.81 11.22
N SER A 179 110.39 121.50 11.15
CA SER A 179 111.39 121.63 10.03
C SER A 179 112.71 120.78 10.05
N PRO A 180 113.68 120.98 9.09
CA PRO A 180 115.04 121.59 9.34
C PRO A 180 115.67 122.53 8.21
N SER A 181 116.92 123.07 8.33
CA SER A 181 117.61 124.15 7.48
C SER A 181 119.10 123.83 7.03
N SER A 182 120.04 124.62 6.41
CA SER A 182 120.39 126.05 6.06
C SER A 182 121.37 126.09 4.80
N GLY A 183 122.24 127.03 4.28
CA GLY A 183 122.84 128.41 4.47
C GLY A 183 124.32 128.45 3.86
N THR A 184 125.09 129.45 3.31
CA THR A 184 125.11 130.94 2.98
C THR A 184 126.10 131.18 1.73
N ILE A 185 126.96 132.19 1.33
CA ILE A 185 127.58 133.52 1.72
C ILE A 185 128.24 134.30 0.46
N ILE A 186 128.96 135.46 0.58
CA ILE A 186 129.48 136.44 -0.50
C ILE A 186 130.69 137.35 -0.02
N PRO A 187 131.38 138.38 -0.69
CA PRO A 187 131.34 139.11 -2.03
C PRO A 187 132.74 139.56 -2.72
N GLY A 188 132.82 140.50 -3.73
CA GLY A 188 134.06 141.22 -4.23
C GLY A 188 133.98 142.15 -5.51
N ASN A 189 134.80 143.25 -5.74
CA ASN A 189 134.47 144.40 -6.69
C ASN A 189 135.62 145.34 -7.32
N ARG A 190 135.40 146.00 -8.52
CA ARG A 190 136.00 147.29 -9.15
C ARG A 190 137.51 147.41 -9.62
N PRO A 191 138.08 148.54 -10.23
CA PRO A 191 137.64 149.63 -11.20
C PRO A 191 138.67 150.16 -12.33
N THR A 192 138.19 151.09 -13.20
CA THR A 192 138.69 152.10 -14.25
C THR A 192 140.10 152.82 -14.18
N PRO A 193 140.58 153.80 -15.05
CA PRO A 193 140.01 154.57 -16.25
C PRO A 193 140.95 154.97 -17.47
N GLY A 194 140.42 155.58 -18.57
CA GLY A 194 141.00 156.81 -19.21
C GLY A 194 141.35 156.96 -20.74
N GLY A 195 140.50 157.65 -21.53
CA GLY A 195 140.90 158.67 -22.57
C GLY A 195 141.09 158.33 -24.08
N GLY A 196 140.21 158.85 -24.96
CA GLY A 196 140.37 158.88 -26.45
C GLY A 196 139.04 158.80 -27.23
N ASN A 197 138.91 159.32 -28.47
CA ASN A 197 137.61 159.43 -29.18
C ASN A 197 137.63 158.97 -30.66
N HIS A 198 136.84 157.95 -31.01
CA HIS A 198 136.52 157.44 -32.37
C HIS A 198 135.11 156.81 -32.37
N SER A 199 134.47 156.64 -33.55
CA SER A 199 133.11 156.08 -33.72
C SER A 199 133.09 154.57 -34.07
N VAL A 200 132.00 153.85 -33.79
CA VAL A 200 131.91 152.36 -33.88
C VAL A 200 130.57 151.84 -34.44
N PRO A 201 130.55 151.13 -35.61
CA PRO A 201 129.34 150.56 -36.24
C PRO A 201 128.97 149.14 -35.77
N ILE A 202 127.80 148.62 -36.16
CA ILE A 202 127.33 147.25 -35.87
C ILE A 202 128.07 146.20 -36.71
N SER A 203 128.54 145.14 -36.05
CA SER A 203 129.26 144.01 -36.67
C SER A 203 128.40 142.76 -36.90
N GLU A 204 127.51 142.38 -35.98
CA GLU A 204 126.64 141.21 -36.14
C GLU A 204 125.33 141.25 -35.32
N VAL A 205 124.40 140.37 -35.68
CA VAL A 205 123.15 140.05 -34.97
C VAL A 205 123.03 138.52 -34.84
N LYS A 206 122.58 138.02 -33.69
CA LYS A 206 122.26 136.59 -33.44
C LYS A 206 120.95 136.44 -32.69
N LEU A 207 120.35 135.25 -32.75
CA LEU A 207 119.24 134.85 -31.88
C LEU A 207 119.74 134.03 -30.69
N ASP A 208 118.90 133.92 -29.67
CA ASP A 208 119.07 133.06 -28.49
C ASP A 208 118.74 131.58 -28.77
N GLN A 209 117.94 131.28 -29.78
CA GLN A 209 117.60 129.91 -30.23
C GLN A 209 117.65 129.82 -31.77
N THR A 210 117.92 128.63 -32.31
CA THR A 210 118.00 128.37 -33.76
C THR A 210 116.95 127.39 -34.29
N ASP A 211 116.43 126.50 -33.45
CA ASP A 211 115.51 125.44 -33.84
C ASP A 211 114.62 125.09 -32.63
N VAL A 212 113.29 125.15 -32.79
CA VAL A 212 112.32 124.95 -31.70
C VAL A 212 111.10 124.18 -32.15
N THR A 213 110.46 123.44 -31.24
CA THR A 213 109.19 122.76 -31.48
C THR A 213 108.15 123.25 -30.47
N ILE A 214 106.96 123.63 -30.96
CA ILE A 214 105.84 124.09 -30.13
C ILE A 214 104.54 123.42 -30.56
N ASN A 215 103.66 123.06 -29.61
CA ASN A 215 102.34 122.57 -29.96
C ASN A 215 101.50 123.71 -30.57
N ARG A 216 100.50 123.37 -31.41
CA ARG A 216 99.52 124.34 -31.92
C ARG A 216 98.96 125.22 -30.78
N HIS A 217 98.92 126.53 -31.01
CA HIS A 217 98.53 127.61 -30.09
C HIS A 217 99.46 127.91 -28.89
N ASN A 218 100.55 127.17 -28.69
CA ASN A 218 101.58 127.56 -27.71
C ASN A 218 102.47 128.70 -28.25
N THR A 219 103.13 129.40 -27.33
CA THR A 219 104.00 130.55 -27.64
C THR A 219 105.42 130.37 -27.09
N LEU A 220 106.40 131.04 -27.70
CA LEU A 220 107.81 131.01 -27.30
C LEU A 220 108.50 132.34 -27.62
N GLN A 221 109.25 132.90 -26.68
CA GLN A 221 109.98 134.15 -26.87
C GLN A 221 111.37 133.90 -27.49
N LEU A 222 111.69 134.65 -28.55
CA LEU A 222 113.04 134.76 -29.11
C LEU A 222 113.64 136.15 -28.84
N THR A 223 114.96 136.25 -28.78
CA THR A 223 115.69 137.47 -28.41
C THR A 223 116.83 137.74 -29.38
N ALA A 224 116.91 138.97 -29.94
CA ALA A 224 118.00 139.39 -30.81
C ALA A 224 119.16 140.03 -30.03
N LEU A 225 120.35 139.48 -30.19
CA LEU A 225 121.61 139.93 -29.58
C LEU A 225 122.45 140.69 -30.62
N ILE A 226 122.94 141.89 -30.28
CA ILE A 226 123.61 142.81 -31.20
C ILE A 226 125.03 143.12 -30.73
N SER A 227 126.02 143.03 -31.63
CA SER A 227 127.44 143.23 -31.32
C SER A 227 128.13 144.19 -32.31
N PRO A 228 129.06 145.06 -31.86
CA PRO A 228 129.46 145.30 -30.47
C PRO A 228 128.39 146.09 -29.69
N SER A 229 128.22 145.77 -28.41
CA SER A 229 127.12 146.30 -27.60
C SER A 229 127.20 147.81 -27.33
N ASN A 230 128.38 148.43 -27.50
CA ASN A 230 128.61 149.87 -27.38
C ASN A 230 128.48 150.65 -28.70
N THR A 231 127.97 150.03 -29.77
CA THR A 231 127.64 150.72 -31.03
C THR A 231 126.77 151.95 -30.81
N THR A 232 127.01 152.99 -31.61
CA THR A 232 126.22 154.23 -31.67
C THR A 232 125.10 154.19 -32.72
N GLU A 233 124.92 153.06 -33.41
CA GLU A 233 123.85 152.87 -34.40
C GLU A 233 122.56 152.35 -33.74
N SER A 234 121.42 152.44 -34.45
CA SER A 234 120.12 152.06 -33.90
C SER A 234 119.96 150.54 -33.74
N LYS A 235 119.38 150.14 -32.61
CA LYS A 235 119.20 148.73 -32.20
C LYS A 235 117.78 148.20 -32.44
N THR A 236 116.96 148.91 -33.22
CA THR A 236 115.57 148.49 -33.52
C THR A 236 115.56 147.17 -34.28
N THR A 237 115.02 146.11 -33.65
CA THR A 237 114.83 144.81 -34.28
C THR A 237 113.47 144.74 -34.98
N VAL A 238 113.45 144.20 -36.20
CA VAL A 238 112.24 143.86 -36.96
C VAL A 238 112.15 142.34 -37.07
N TRP A 239 110.98 141.78 -36.80
CA TRP A 239 110.73 140.35 -36.82
C TRP A 239 109.79 139.94 -37.97
N SER A 240 109.98 138.74 -38.52
CA SER A 240 109.11 138.18 -39.58
C SER A 240 109.13 136.65 -39.60
N SER A 241 107.98 136.01 -39.84
CA SER A 241 107.88 134.57 -40.13
C SER A 241 107.92 134.31 -41.64
N SER A 242 108.52 133.19 -42.05
CA SER A 242 108.50 132.71 -43.44
C SER A 242 107.14 132.16 -43.87
N ASN A 243 106.35 131.64 -42.92
CA ASN A 243 104.99 131.15 -43.10
C ASN A 243 104.19 131.41 -41.81
N ALA A 244 103.33 132.43 -41.85
CA ALA A 244 102.49 132.85 -40.74
C ALA A 244 101.38 131.85 -40.39
N ASP A 245 100.93 131.04 -41.36
CA ASP A 245 99.87 130.05 -41.17
C ASP A 245 100.36 128.83 -40.36
N VAL A 246 101.69 128.60 -40.33
CA VAL A 246 102.34 127.63 -39.43
C VAL A 246 102.66 128.28 -38.09
N ALA A 247 103.42 129.38 -38.07
CA ALA A 247 103.68 130.14 -36.84
C ALA A 247 103.89 131.64 -37.12
N THR A 248 103.34 132.49 -36.26
CA THR A 248 103.50 133.95 -36.31
C THR A 248 104.61 134.41 -35.35
N VAL A 249 105.07 135.66 -35.49
CA VAL A 249 105.98 136.33 -34.53
C VAL A 249 105.55 137.79 -34.34
N ASP A 250 105.58 138.29 -33.10
CA ASP A 250 105.28 139.69 -32.78
C ASP A 250 106.50 140.63 -32.92
N SER A 251 106.28 141.94 -32.75
CA SER A 251 107.36 142.94 -32.86
C SER A 251 108.40 142.91 -31.73
N LYS A 252 108.24 142.05 -30.73
CA LYS A 252 109.19 141.80 -29.64
C LYS A 252 109.94 140.47 -29.80
N GLY A 253 109.49 139.60 -30.70
CA GLY A 253 110.05 138.25 -30.92
C GLY A 253 109.24 137.11 -30.29
N LEU A 254 108.00 137.36 -29.83
CA LEU A 254 107.14 136.29 -29.33
C LEU A 254 106.53 135.51 -30.48
N VAL A 255 106.95 134.26 -30.64
CA VAL A 255 106.45 133.30 -31.62
C VAL A 255 105.16 132.64 -31.12
N THR A 256 104.20 132.36 -32.01
CA THR A 256 102.97 131.60 -31.71
C THR A 256 102.69 130.56 -32.78
N GLY A 257 102.49 129.29 -32.41
CA GLY A 257 102.13 128.21 -33.33
C GLY A 257 100.65 128.26 -33.74
N VAL A 258 100.34 128.03 -35.01
CA VAL A 258 99.01 128.23 -35.61
C VAL A 258 98.47 126.95 -36.24
N ASN A 259 99.20 126.33 -37.17
CA ASN A 259 98.88 125.02 -37.77
C ASN A 259 100.14 124.14 -37.87
N ALA A 260 99.94 122.84 -38.06
CA ALA A 260 101.05 121.89 -38.21
C ALA A 260 101.97 122.22 -39.40
N GLY A 261 103.28 122.07 -39.22
CA GLY A 261 104.29 122.32 -40.25
C GLY A 261 105.57 122.96 -39.71
N GLU A 262 106.42 123.45 -40.60
CA GLU A 262 107.69 124.12 -40.27
C GLU A 262 107.76 125.54 -40.86
N THR A 263 108.37 126.49 -40.15
CA THR A 263 108.62 127.86 -40.61
C THR A 263 109.85 128.48 -39.95
N ALA A 264 110.60 129.32 -40.68
CA ALA A 264 111.69 130.11 -40.11
C ALA A 264 111.21 131.50 -39.63
N ILE A 265 111.58 131.86 -38.41
CA ILE A 265 111.42 133.19 -37.81
C ILE A 265 112.73 133.95 -37.95
N THR A 266 112.67 135.16 -38.49
CA THR A 266 113.83 136.03 -38.75
C THR A 266 113.78 137.28 -37.87
N ALA A 267 114.90 137.64 -37.26
CA ALA A 267 115.16 138.97 -36.69
C ALA A 267 116.13 139.75 -37.59
N LYS A 268 115.86 141.05 -37.78
CA LYS A 268 116.69 141.98 -38.56
C LYS A 268 117.01 143.24 -37.78
N VAL A 269 118.28 143.65 -37.75
CA VAL A 269 118.73 144.94 -37.19
C VAL A 269 119.66 145.61 -38.21
N GLY A 270 119.24 146.76 -38.75
CA GLY A 270 119.96 147.42 -39.84
C GLY A 270 120.11 146.51 -41.07
N SER A 271 121.34 146.23 -41.46
CA SER A 271 121.70 145.31 -42.56
C SER A 271 121.80 143.83 -42.15
N HIS A 272 121.83 143.53 -40.86
CA HIS A 272 122.16 142.20 -40.32
C HIS A 272 120.90 141.40 -39.95
N THR A 273 120.94 140.07 -40.12
CA THR A 273 119.81 139.16 -39.88
C THR A 273 120.22 137.85 -39.21
N ALA A 274 119.35 137.29 -38.37
CA ALA A 274 119.49 135.95 -37.78
C ALA A 274 118.12 135.22 -37.77
N THR A 275 118.15 133.88 -37.79
CA THR A 275 116.97 133.02 -38.04
C THR A 275 116.85 131.86 -37.06
N CYS A 276 115.61 131.48 -36.75
CA CYS A 276 115.25 130.31 -35.94
C CYS A 276 114.14 129.50 -36.64
N ASN A 277 114.31 128.19 -36.82
CA ASN A 277 113.27 127.30 -37.33
C ASN A 277 112.26 126.97 -36.21
N VAL A 278 110.99 126.84 -36.58
CA VAL A 278 109.86 126.55 -35.68
C VAL A 278 109.03 125.43 -36.29
N THR A 279 109.01 124.29 -35.63
CA THR A 279 108.12 123.15 -35.95
C THR A 279 106.86 123.23 -35.09
N VAL A 280 105.69 123.05 -35.70
CA VAL A 280 104.40 123.02 -35.03
C VAL A 280 103.74 121.66 -35.21
N VAL A 281 103.26 121.08 -34.10
CA VAL A 281 102.67 119.74 -34.05
C VAL A 281 101.24 119.73 -33.47
N VAL A 282 100.46 118.72 -33.88
CA VAL A 282 99.08 118.46 -33.42
C VAL A 282 98.98 117.02 -32.96
N LEU A 283 98.52 116.83 -31.72
CA LEU A 283 98.35 115.52 -31.08
C LEU A 283 96.90 115.02 -31.25
N MET A 284 96.69 113.70 -31.15
CA MET A 284 95.38 113.07 -31.12
C MET A 284 94.70 113.25 -29.75
N GLU A 285 93.39 113.31 -29.74
CA GLU A 285 92.52 113.43 -28.56
C GLU A 285 91.50 112.28 -28.44
N GLY A 286 91.22 111.55 -29.53
CA GLY A 286 90.30 110.41 -29.51
C GLY A 286 90.09 109.70 -30.84
N ILE A 287 89.24 108.67 -30.83
CA ILE A 287 88.73 107.94 -32.00
C ILE A 287 87.22 107.77 -31.85
N SER A 288 86.45 108.02 -32.92
CA SER A 288 85.02 107.70 -32.99
C SER A 288 84.76 106.56 -33.99
N ILE A 289 83.65 105.84 -33.78
CA ILE A 289 83.08 104.86 -34.72
C ILE A 289 81.72 105.39 -35.20
N ASN A 290 81.29 105.00 -36.40
CA ASN A 290 80.02 105.42 -37.02
C ASN A 290 78.73 104.93 -36.33
N TYR A 291 78.82 103.95 -35.42
CA TYR A 291 77.69 103.44 -34.63
C TYR A 291 78.14 103.21 -33.18
N GLU A 292 77.25 103.47 -32.23
CA GLU A 292 77.43 103.12 -30.81
C GLU A 292 76.90 101.71 -30.50
N GLU A 293 75.76 101.35 -31.09
CA GLU A 293 75.16 100.00 -31.05
C GLU A 293 74.64 99.60 -32.44
N LEU A 294 74.63 98.30 -32.76
CA LEU A 294 74.04 97.75 -33.98
C LEU A 294 73.49 96.34 -33.75
N SER A 295 72.37 96.00 -34.42
CA SER A 295 71.79 94.65 -34.41
C SER A 295 71.94 93.99 -35.78
N VAL A 296 72.38 92.73 -35.81
CA VAL A 296 72.71 91.98 -37.04
C VAL A 296 72.13 90.56 -36.93
N VAL A 297 71.55 90.04 -38.01
CA VAL A 297 71.04 88.66 -38.04
C VAL A 297 72.22 87.69 -38.14
N LYS A 298 72.14 86.56 -37.42
CA LYS A 298 73.12 85.47 -37.47
C LYS A 298 73.35 85.00 -38.92
N GLY A 299 74.59 85.13 -39.40
CA GLY A 299 75.00 84.84 -40.78
C GLY A 299 75.22 86.08 -41.66
N ASP A 300 74.67 87.23 -41.29
CA ASP A 300 74.83 88.49 -42.03
C ASP A 300 76.10 89.27 -41.61
N THR A 301 76.43 90.31 -42.39
CA THR A 301 77.59 91.17 -42.17
C THR A 301 77.21 92.66 -42.12
N ALA A 302 77.99 93.46 -41.39
CA ALA A 302 77.77 94.90 -41.25
C ALA A 302 79.10 95.68 -41.21
N GLN A 303 79.15 96.86 -41.83
CA GLN A 303 80.38 97.65 -41.97
C GLN A 303 80.47 98.77 -40.91
N LEU A 304 81.49 98.71 -40.06
CA LEU A 304 81.90 99.81 -39.20
C LEU A 304 82.97 100.68 -39.89
N THR A 305 83.07 101.94 -39.50
CA THR A 305 84.12 102.87 -39.92
C THR A 305 84.57 103.72 -38.74
N ALA A 306 85.87 104.05 -38.67
CA ALA A 306 86.48 104.80 -37.57
C ALA A 306 87.17 106.08 -38.07
N LYS A 307 87.22 107.11 -37.22
CA LYS A 307 87.89 108.40 -37.49
C LYS A 307 88.72 108.87 -36.28
N THR A 308 89.87 109.48 -36.53
CA THR A 308 90.69 110.13 -35.50
C THR A 308 90.17 111.53 -35.19
N ILE A 309 90.27 111.95 -33.93
CA ILE A 309 89.89 113.28 -33.45
C ILE A 309 91.14 113.93 -32.83
N PRO A 310 91.54 115.15 -33.24
CA PRO A 310 91.08 115.84 -34.44
C PRO A 310 91.53 115.12 -35.73
N GLU A 311 90.79 115.30 -36.82
CA GLU A 311 91.07 114.62 -38.11
C GLU A 311 92.38 115.13 -38.77
N ASP A 312 92.89 116.28 -38.34
CA ASP A 312 94.14 116.92 -38.80
C ASP A 312 95.38 116.62 -37.93
N THR A 313 95.29 115.65 -37.00
CA THR A 313 96.45 115.20 -36.20
C THR A 313 97.65 114.80 -37.08
N THR A 314 98.85 115.14 -36.60
CA THR A 314 100.15 114.77 -37.19
C THR A 314 100.66 113.41 -36.73
N GLU A 315 99.95 112.74 -35.81
CA GLU A 315 100.27 111.40 -35.33
C GLU A 315 99.75 110.31 -36.29
N ASP A 316 100.24 109.08 -36.14
CA ASP A 316 99.85 107.95 -36.98
C ASP A 316 98.34 107.62 -36.86
N LYS A 317 97.72 107.40 -38.01
CA LYS A 317 96.29 107.12 -38.18
C LYS A 317 96.00 105.63 -38.39
N ALA A 318 96.98 104.75 -38.19
CA ALA A 318 96.77 103.30 -38.13
C ALA A 318 95.74 102.93 -37.03
N ILE A 319 94.70 102.20 -37.44
CA ILE A 319 93.61 101.71 -36.58
C ILE A 319 93.63 100.19 -36.58
N VAL A 320 93.68 99.59 -35.40
CA VAL A 320 93.52 98.15 -35.20
C VAL A 320 92.11 97.86 -34.70
N TRP A 321 91.43 96.93 -35.38
CA TRP A 321 90.10 96.44 -35.01
C TRP A 321 90.19 95.17 -34.15
N SER A 322 89.26 95.03 -33.22
CA SER A 322 89.17 93.88 -32.30
C SER A 322 87.73 93.63 -31.88
N SER A 323 87.38 92.37 -31.57
CA SER A 323 86.10 91.99 -30.96
C SER A 323 86.32 91.50 -29.53
N SER A 324 85.41 91.82 -28.62
CA SER A 324 85.40 91.25 -27.26
C SER A 324 85.01 89.77 -27.24
N ASP A 325 84.22 89.31 -28.22
CA ASP A 325 83.81 87.91 -28.38
C ASP A 325 83.74 87.54 -29.88
N PRO A 326 84.83 86.97 -30.42
CA PRO A 326 84.89 86.47 -31.79
C PRO A 326 84.00 85.26 -32.09
N GLU A 327 83.44 84.55 -31.10
CA GLU A 327 82.43 83.50 -31.36
C GLU A 327 81.07 84.12 -31.66
N VAL A 328 80.73 85.25 -31.05
CA VAL A 328 79.50 86.02 -31.31
C VAL A 328 79.64 86.83 -32.60
N ALA A 329 80.65 87.68 -32.71
CA ALA A 329 80.91 88.45 -33.92
C ALA A 329 82.41 88.71 -34.15
N THR A 330 82.90 88.39 -35.35
CA THR A 330 84.25 88.74 -35.79
C THR A 330 84.26 90.11 -36.48
N VAL A 331 85.42 90.78 -36.49
CA VAL A 331 85.67 91.98 -37.28
C VAL A 331 86.97 91.81 -38.07
N ASP A 332 87.00 92.27 -39.32
CA ASP A 332 88.20 92.27 -40.17
C ASP A 332 89.05 93.55 -40.00
N GLY A 333 90.20 93.61 -40.67
CA GLY A 333 91.10 94.78 -40.63
C GLY A 333 90.52 96.07 -41.23
N ASN A 334 89.40 95.99 -41.96
CA ASN A 334 88.70 97.11 -42.58
C ASN A 334 87.47 97.56 -41.76
N GLY A 335 87.13 96.87 -40.66
CA GLY A 335 85.94 97.13 -39.85
C GLY A 335 84.68 96.39 -40.31
N LEU A 336 84.78 95.41 -41.22
CA LEU A 336 83.65 94.57 -41.60
C LEU A 336 83.38 93.52 -40.51
N VAL A 337 82.20 93.58 -39.92
CA VAL A 337 81.72 92.67 -38.87
C VAL A 337 80.93 91.53 -39.48
N THR A 338 81.13 90.29 -39.00
CA THR A 338 80.33 89.11 -39.36
C THR A 338 79.66 88.54 -38.12
N ALA A 339 78.34 88.33 -38.16
CA ALA A 339 77.56 87.79 -37.06
C ALA A 339 77.52 86.25 -37.11
N ILE A 340 78.00 85.57 -36.07
CA ILE A 340 78.25 84.11 -36.08
C ILE A 340 77.32 83.36 -35.12
N LYS A 341 77.09 83.89 -33.92
CA LYS A 341 76.37 83.23 -32.81
C LYS A 341 75.57 84.27 -32.05
N THR A 342 74.37 83.92 -31.58
CA THR A 342 73.49 84.82 -30.83
C THR A 342 74.14 85.27 -29.53
N GLY A 343 74.03 86.57 -29.21
CA GLY A 343 74.74 87.18 -28.09
C GLY A 343 75.07 88.67 -28.32
N LYS A 344 75.98 89.20 -27.50
CA LYS A 344 76.51 90.57 -27.61
C LYS A 344 78.03 90.57 -27.66
N ALA A 345 78.63 91.34 -28.56
CA ALA A 345 80.07 91.52 -28.68
C ALA A 345 80.42 93.00 -28.92
N THR A 346 81.34 93.56 -28.16
CA THR A 346 81.85 94.92 -28.37
C THR A 346 82.99 94.89 -29.37
N ILE A 347 82.81 95.57 -30.51
CA ILE A 347 83.87 95.82 -31.48
C ILE A 347 84.59 97.12 -31.10
N LYS A 348 85.92 97.09 -31.06
CA LYS A 348 86.77 98.21 -30.67
C LYS A 348 87.80 98.54 -31.75
N ALA A 349 87.84 99.81 -32.13
CA ALA A 349 88.85 100.41 -33.01
C ALA A 349 89.84 101.20 -32.16
N LYS A 350 91.14 100.90 -32.22
CA LYS A 350 92.18 101.47 -31.36
C LYS A 350 93.40 101.93 -32.18
N SER A 351 94.01 103.07 -31.82
CA SER A 351 95.37 103.41 -32.25
C SER A 351 96.40 102.81 -31.30
N GLU A 352 97.40 102.11 -31.83
CA GLU A 352 98.44 101.46 -31.01
C GLU A 352 99.40 102.47 -30.37
N LEU A 353 99.70 103.57 -31.07
CA LEU A 353 100.67 104.59 -30.64
C LEU A 353 100.16 105.44 -29.47
N THR A 354 98.92 105.93 -29.57
CA THR A 354 98.33 106.88 -28.63
C THR A 354 97.47 106.21 -27.56
N GLY A 355 97.01 104.99 -27.82
CA GLY A 355 96.16 104.21 -26.91
C GLY A 355 94.67 104.56 -26.95
N PHE A 356 94.26 105.64 -27.63
CA PHE A 356 92.85 106.01 -27.81
C PHE A 356 92.06 104.90 -28.51
N SER A 357 90.75 104.81 -28.23
CA SER A 357 89.85 103.85 -28.89
C SER A 357 88.41 104.31 -28.91
N GLY A 358 87.70 104.02 -30.01
CA GLY A 358 86.23 104.01 -30.07
C GLY A 358 85.70 102.58 -29.98
N SER A 359 84.40 102.42 -29.68
CA SER A 359 83.75 101.10 -29.60
C SER A 359 82.28 101.12 -30.01
N CYS A 360 81.81 100.01 -30.58
CA CYS A 360 80.42 99.75 -30.96
C CYS A 360 79.97 98.40 -30.37
N GLU A 361 78.77 98.31 -29.81
CA GLU A 361 78.20 97.01 -29.39
C GLU A 361 77.38 96.36 -30.51
N ILE A 362 77.72 95.12 -30.86
CA ILE A 362 77.02 94.30 -31.84
C ILE A 362 76.15 93.29 -31.10
N THR A 363 74.83 93.34 -31.34
CA THR A 363 73.88 92.32 -30.89
C THR A 363 73.56 91.38 -32.06
N VAL A 364 73.70 90.07 -31.86
CA VAL A 364 73.40 89.06 -32.88
C VAL A 364 72.08 88.36 -32.57
N VAL A 365 71.16 88.38 -33.53
CA VAL A 365 69.78 87.85 -33.40
C VAL A 365 69.49 86.68 -34.34
N SER A 366 68.55 85.81 -33.95
CA SER A 366 68.10 84.63 -34.71
C SER A 366 66.56 84.59 -34.71
N PRO A 367 65.88 85.06 -35.78
CA PRO A 367 64.42 85.17 -35.79
C PRO A 367 63.71 83.81 -35.98
N MET A 368 62.53 83.64 -35.38
CA MET A 368 61.79 82.39 -35.41
C MET A 368 61.09 82.19 -36.77
N THR A 369 61.24 80.98 -37.33
CA THR A 369 60.70 80.56 -38.63
C THR A 369 59.55 79.56 -38.53
N GLY A 370 59.39 78.88 -37.38
CA GLY A 370 58.29 77.96 -37.11
C GLY A 370 58.36 77.29 -35.74
N ILE A 371 57.31 76.53 -35.39
CA ILE A 371 57.24 75.63 -34.23
C ILE A 371 56.68 74.27 -34.64
N SER A 372 56.93 73.23 -33.84
CA SER A 372 56.36 71.89 -33.99
C SER A 372 56.13 71.22 -32.63
N MET A 373 55.27 70.19 -32.57
CA MET A 373 55.10 69.35 -31.37
C MET A 373 56.09 68.17 -31.37
N ASP A 374 56.42 67.66 -30.19
CA ASP A 374 57.11 66.37 -30.01
C ASP A 374 56.26 65.16 -30.43
N LYS A 375 54.93 65.26 -30.31
CA LYS A 375 53.94 64.23 -30.69
C LYS A 375 52.88 64.83 -31.60
N THR A 376 52.52 64.14 -32.68
CA THR A 376 51.38 64.50 -33.55
C THR A 376 50.07 63.83 -33.11
N THR A 377 50.17 62.71 -32.40
CA THR A 377 49.04 61.99 -31.79
C THR A 377 49.42 61.51 -30.39
N LEU A 378 48.47 61.51 -29.47
CA LEU A 378 48.67 61.12 -28.08
C LEU A 378 47.45 60.31 -27.57
N THR A 379 47.69 59.25 -26.82
CA THR A 379 46.62 58.51 -26.11
C THR A 379 46.84 58.66 -24.61
N VAL A 380 45.81 59.10 -23.88
CA VAL A 380 45.87 59.32 -22.43
C VAL A 380 44.75 58.56 -21.75
N ASN A 381 45.05 57.84 -20.67
CA ASN A 381 44.01 57.25 -19.83
C ASN A 381 43.26 58.37 -19.09
N ARG A 382 41.95 58.20 -18.89
CA ARG A 382 41.15 59.11 -18.07
C ARG A 382 41.78 59.27 -16.68
N ASP A 383 41.74 60.49 -16.17
CA ASP A 383 42.30 60.91 -14.88
C ASP A 383 43.84 60.74 -14.78
N ARG A 384 44.51 60.60 -15.94
CA ARG A 384 45.98 60.63 -16.08
C ARG A 384 46.43 61.81 -16.95
N THR A 385 47.71 62.11 -16.84
CA THR A 385 48.38 63.22 -17.51
C THR A 385 49.62 62.72 -18.23
N ASP A 386 49.80 63.12 -19.49
CA ASP A 386 51.08 63.02 -20.22
C ASP A 386 51.45 64.40 -20.78
N LYS A 387 52.72 64.61 -21.14
CA LYS A 387 53.24 65.91 -21.53
C LYS A 387 53.44 66.03 -23.05
N LEU A 388 53.16 67.21 -23.59
CA LEU A 388 53.61 67.67 -24.89
C LEU A 388 54.73 68.71 -24.73
N ALA A 389 55.61 68.80 -25.72
CA ALA A 389 56.69 69.78 -25.80
C ALA A 389 56.69 70.47 -27.17
N VAL A 390 57.01 71.76 -27.18
CA VAL A 390 57.17 72.55 -28.40
C VAL A 390 58.65 72.61 -28.77
N ILE A 391 58.94 72.38 -30.05
CA ILE A 391 60.27 72.47 -30.64
C ILE A 391 60.28 73.71 -31.55
N PHE A 392 61.16 74.67 -31.26
CA PHE A 392 61.32 75.92 -32.03
C PHE A 392 62.27 75.75 -33.22
N SER A 393 62.03 76.49 -34.29
CA SER A 393 62.88 76.48 -35.49
C SER A 393 63.25 77.91 -35.93
N PRO A 394 64.54 78.31 -35.92
CA PRO A 394 65.67 77.58 -35.35
C PRO A 394 65.56 77.45 -33.81
N GLU A 395 66.25 76.46 -33.24
CA GLU A 395 66.26 76.20 -31.79
C GLU A 395 66.90 77.37 -31.00
N ASP A 396 67.89 78.04 -31.59
CA ASP A 396 68.61 79.17 -30.99
C ASP A 396 67.93 80.54 -31.19
N THR A 397 66.62 80.53 -31.44
CA THR A 397 65.86 81.75 -31.72
C THR A 397 65.84 82.72 -30.54
N THR A 398 66.06 84.00 -30.85
CA THR A 398 66.03 85.13 -29.90
C THR A 398 64.64 85.78 -29.79
N ASP A 399 63.65 85.29 -30.53
CA ASP A 399 62.26 85.74 -30.42
C ASP A 399 61.61 85.18 -29.13
N ASP A 400 60.49 85.78 -28.71
CA ASP A 400 59.74 85.32 -27.54
C ASP A 400 59.18 83.89 -27.73
N GLN A 401 59.64 82.97 -26.87
CA GLN A 401 59.26 81.56 -26.84
C GLN A 401 58.02 81.28 -25.95
N THR A 402 57.25 82.32 -25.59
CA THR A 402 56.00 82.19 -24.81
C THR A 402 54.93 81.43 -25.59
N VAL A 403 54.82 80.13 -25.32
CA VAL A 403 53.77 79.25 -25.86
C VAL A 403 52.46 79.46 -25.12
N THR A 404 51.39 79.66 -25.88
CA THR A 404 50.00 79.57 -25.40
C THR A 404 49.38 78.26 -25.85
N TRP A 405 48.71 77.56 -24.93
CA TRP A 405 48.10 76.25 -25.17
C TRP A 405 46.58 76.35 -25.18
N SER A 406 45.94 75.56 -26.03
CA SER A 406 44.48 75.40 -26.06
C SER A 406 44.08 73.97 -26.43
N SER A 407 42.84 73.59 -26.09
CA SER A 407 42.21 72.33 -26.46
C SER A 407 40.92 72.60 -27.22
N SER A 408 40.61 71.78 -28.22
CA SER A 408 39.31 71.84 -28.92
C SER A 408 38.14 71.44 -28.03
N ASP A 409 38.37 70.60 -27.01
CA ASP A 409 37.41 70.27 -25.96
C ASP A 409 38.15 69.98 -24.63
N PRO A 410 38.29 70.98 -23.74
CA PRO A 410 38.87 70.81 -22.41
C PRO A 410 38.12 69.82 -21.50
N SER A 411 36.87 69.47 -21.81
CA SER A 411 36.11 68.46 -21.05
C SER A 411 36.48 67.03 -21.43
N ILE A 412 37.05 66.83 -22.63
CA ILE A 412 37.66 65.57 -23.06
C ILE A 412 39.12 65.53 -22.61
N ALA A 413 39.94 66.49 -23.06
CA ALA A 413 41.34 66.61 -22.65
C ALA A 413 41.70 68.08 -22.39
N ALA A 414 42.08 68.42 -21.16
CA ALA A 414 42.59 69.73 -20.80
C ALA A 414 44.11 69.79 -20.97
N VAL A 415 44.66 70.99 -21.20
CA VAL A 415 46.11 71.24 -21.25
C VAL A 415 46.44 72.46 -20.39
N ASP A 416 47.53 72.39 -19.63
CA ASP A 416 48.02 73.52 -18.83
C ASP A 416 49.06 74.38 -19.56
N GLN A 417 49.52 75.45 -18.90
CA GLN A 417 50.52 76.37 -19.48
C GLN A 417 51.92 75.72 -19.64
N GLN A 418 52.14 74.55 -19.07
CA GLN A 418 53.39 73.81 -19.08
C GLN A 418 53.39 72.67 -20.12
N GLY A 419 52.30 72.52 -20.89
CA GLY A 419 52.12 71.48 -21.91
C GLY A 419 51.65 70.13 -21.35
N ASN A 420 51.22 70.05 -20.09
CA ASN A 420 50.73 68.80 -19.50
C ASN A 420 49.26 68.60 -19.90
N VAL A 421 48.97 67.51 -20.63
CA VAL A 421 47.65 67.15 -21.14
C VAL A 421 47.00 66.12 -20.22
N THR A 422 45.87 66.46 -19.61
CA THR A 422 45.11 65.58 -18.71
C THR A 422 43.82 65.12 -19.38
N GLY A 423 43.61 63.81 -19.45
CA GLY A 423 42.36 63.23 -19.96
C GLY A 423 41.26 63.25 -18.89
N HIS A 424 40.12 63.85 -19.19
CA HIS A 424 38.98 63.97 -18.25
C HIS A 424 37.75 63.15 -18.66
N LYS A 425 37.54 62.93 -19.96
CA LYS A 425 36.40 62.17 -20.47
C LYS A 425 36.79 61.47 -21.77
N ILE A 426 36.29 60.25 -21.96
CA ILE A 426 36.50 59.46 -23.18
C ILE A 426 36.04 60.24 -24.42
N GLY A 427 36.88 60.27 -25.44
CA GLY A 427 36.65 61.00 -26.69
C GLY A 427 37.95 61.44 -27.36
N THR A 428 37.85 62.35 -28.33
CA THR A 428 38.99 62.92 -29.05
C THR A 428 38.98 64.45 -28.99
N ALA A 429 40.12 65.07 -28.70
CA ALA A 429 40.31 66.52 -28.72
C ALA A 429 41.70 66.88 -29.28
N THR A 430 41.77 67.93 -30.09
CA THR A 430 43.05 68.43 -30.63
C THR A 430 43.63 69.48 -29.69
N ILE A 431 44.87 69.27 -29.26
CA ILE A 431 45.64 70.25 -28.49
C ILE A 431 46.46 71.11 -29.45
N THR A 432 46.36 72.43 -29.31
CA THR A 432 47.07 73.41 -30.14
C THR A 432 48.03 74.23 -29.29
N ALA A 433 49.30 74.24 -29.68
CA ALA A 433 50.30 75.18 -29.16
C ALA A 433 50.44 76.34 -30.14
N THR A 434 50.52 77.57 -29.63
CA THR A 434 50.66 78.80 -30.43
C THR A 434 51.78 79.67 -29.86
N CYS A 435 52.76 80.03 -30.68
CA CYS A 435 53.86 80.93 -30.31
C CYS A 435 53.98 82.05 -31.37
N GLY A 436 53.68 83.29 -30.96
CA GLY A 436 53.57 84.42 -31.89
C GLY A 436 52.55 84.17 -33.02
N LYS A 437 53.05 84.00 -34.25
CA LYS A 437 52.24 83.74 -35.46
C LYS A 437 52.19 82.25 -35.86
N PHE A 438 52.89 81.37 -35.15
CA PHE A 438 53.05 79.96 -35.51
C PHE A 438 52.22 79.07 -34.62
N THR A 439 51.69 77.98 -35.19
CA THR A 439 50.89 76.97 -34.48
C THR A 439 51.39 75.57 -34.78
N ALA A 440 51.21 74.66 -33.82
CA ALA A 440 51.36 73.23 -34.00
C ALA A 440 50.25 72.49 -33.25
N THR A 441 49.91 71.27 -33.67
CA THR A 441 48.76 70.52 -33.18
C THR A 441 49.10 69.06 -32.87
N CYS A 442 48.47 68.51 -31.83
CA CYS A 442 48.49 67.08 -31.50
C CYS A 442 47.05 66.58 -31.28
N ASP A 443 46.65 65.50 -31.93
CA ASP A 443 45.35 64.87 -31.70
C ASP A 443 45.41 63.93 -30.49
N VAL A 444 44.59 64.20 -29.49
CA VAL A 444 44.55 63.45 -28.22
C VAL A 444 43.31 62.57 -28.18
N THR A 445 43.52 61.27 -27.96
CA THR A 445 42.45 60.30 -27.70
C THR A 445 42.47 59.94 -26.22
N VAL A 446 41.33 60.12 -25.54
CA VAL A 446 41.17 59.76 -24.13
C VAL A 446 40.42 58.44 -24.04
N VAL A 447 41.01 57.49 -23.31
CA VAL A 447 40.54 56.10 -23.15
C VAL A 447 40.36 55.76 -21.67
N ALA A 448 39.63 54.69 -21.38
CA ALA A 448 39.55 54.10 -20.05
C ALA A 448 39.90 52.61 -20.13
N MET A 449 40.89 52.19 -19.35
CA MET A 449 41.30 50.79 -19.23
C MET A 449 40.39 50.02 -18.27
N ILE A 450 40.53 48.70 -18.16
CA ILE A 450 39.85 47.90 -17.12
C ILE A 450 40.74 47.84 -15.87
N ASP A 451 40.23 48.28 -14.72
CA ASP A 451 40.86 48.03 -13.41
C ASP A 451 40.37 46.69 -12.84
N ASN A 452 39.06 46.39 -12.93
CA ASN A 452 38.50 45.11 -12.50
C ASN A 452 37.18 44.74 -13.22
N ILE A 453 36.77 43.48 -13.10
CA ILE A 453 35.43 43.01 -13.47
C ILE A 453 34.75 42.33 -12.27
N TYR A 454 33.42 42.33 -12.25
CA TYR A 454 32.61 41.68 -11.22
C TYR A 454 31.48 40.87 -11.86
N LEU A 455 30.92 39.95 -11.08
CA LEU A 455 29.64 39.31 -11.38
C LEU A 455 28.55 39.89 -10.48
N ASP A 456 27.31 39.90 -10.99
CA ASP A 456 26.10 40.32 -10.27
C ASP A 456 25.81 39.52 -8.99
N GLN A 457 26.24 38.26 -8.92
CA GLN A 457 26.12 37.42 -7.73
C GLN A 457 27.37 36.55 -7.49
N PRO A 458 27.89 36.47 -6.25
CA PRO A 458 29.06 35.64 -5.92
C PRO A 458 28.71 34.15 -5.80
N GLU A 459 27.43 33.84 -5.54
CA GLU A 459 26.90 32.50 -5.38
C GLU A 459 25.53 32.40 -6.05
N LEU A 460 25.19 31.23 -6.61
CA LEU A 460 23.97 30.99 -7.36
C LEU A 460 23.50 29.54 -7.11
N VAL A 461 22.35 29.38 -6.46
CA VAL A 461 21.75 28.07 -6.21
C VAL A 461 20.68 27.78 -7.27
N LEU A 462 20.74 26.61 -7.90
CA LEU A 462 19.81 26.17 -8.95
C LEU A 462 19.29 24.76 -8.67
N ASP A 463 18.03 24.52 -9.00
CA ASP A 463 17.48 23.16 -9.08
C ASP A 463 17.79 22.55 -10.46
N ARG A 464 17.94 21.23 -10.55
CA ARG A 464 18.40 20.56 -11.78
C ARG A 464 17.45 20.81 -12.96
N GLY A 465 18.03 21.14 -14.12
CA GLY A 465 17.29 21.49 -15.33
C GLY A 465 16.77 22.93 -15.36
N THR A 466 16.86 23.67 -14.26
CA THR A 466 16.62 25.12 -14.24
C THR A 466 17.84 25.88 -14.76
N ASN A 467 17.65 27.18 -15.02
CA ASN A 467 18.68 28.06 -15.57
C ASN A 467 18.80 29.32 -14.71
N GLY A 468 20.03 29.76 -14.47
CA GLY A 468 20.35 31.08 -13.94
C GLY A 468 20.97 31.97 -15.02
N GLN A 469 21.06 33.26 -14.74
CA GLN A 469 21.81 34.22 -15.55
C GLN A 469 22.87 34.87 -14.67
N LEU A 470 24.10 34.96 -15.18
CA LEU A 470 25.15 35.80 -14.62
C LEU A 470 25.43 36.95 -15.58
N THR A 471 25.73 38.12 -15.04
CA THR A 471 26.10 39.31 -15.82
C THR A 471 27.40 39.91 -15.33
N VAL A 472 28.23 40.39 -16.27
CA VAL A 472 29.54 41.01 -15.98
C VAL A 472 29.38 42.52 -15.92
N SER A 473 29.84 43.12 -14.83
CA SER A 473 30.07 44.56 -14.71
C SER A 473 31.58 44.87 -14.71
N TYR A 474 31.92 46.11 -15.04
CA TYR A 474 33.29 46.57 -15.26
C TYR A 474 33.55 47.77 -14.36
N GLU A 475 34.76 47.88 -13.83
CA GLU A 475 35.26 49.09 -13.18
C GLU A 475 36.51 49.57 -13.93
N PRO A 476 36.53 50.82 -14.44
CA PRO A 476 35.40 51.73 -14.58
C PRO A 476 34.34 51.23 -15.61
N PRO A 477 33.05 51.52 -15.42
CA PRO A 477 31.97 50.96 -16.27
C PRO A 477 32.00 51.47 -17.72
N ASP A 478 32.47 52.69 -17.92
CA ASP A 478 32.65 53.34 -19.23
C ASP A 478 33.95 52.91 -19.94
N THR A 479 34.70 51.93 -19.42
CA THR A 479 35.91 51.36 -20.04
C THR A 479 35.76 51.09 -21.54
N THR A 480 36.81 51.44 -22.29
CA THR A 480 36.89 51.39 -23.76
C THR A 480 37.56 50.14 -24.31
N GLU A 481 38.02 49.23 -23.43
CA GLU A 481 38.60 47.95 -23.83
C GLU A 481 37.55 46.97 -24.39
N ASP A 482 38.04 45.88 -24.99
CA ASP A 482 37.20 44.79 -25.48
C ASP A 482 36.45 44.09 -24.33
N LYS A 483 35.11 44.15 -24.38
CA LYS A 483 34.20 43.55 -23.39
C LYS A 483 33.82 42.10 -23.74
N THR A 484 34.57 41.43 -24.61
CA THR A 484 34.40 40.01 -24.96
C THR A 484 34.65 39.11 -23.74
N VAL A 485 33.58 38.61 -23.14
CA VAL A 485 33.62 37.69 -22.00
C VAL A 485 33.85 36.25 -22.47
N THR A 486 34.91 35.61 -21.96
CA THR A 486 35.06 34.15 -22.04
C THR A 486 34.50 33.52 -20.77
N TRP A 487 33.48 32.68 -20.91
CA TRP A 487 32.87 31.93 -19.81
C TRP A 487 33.42 30.51 -19.72
N THR A 488 33.61 30.01 -18.50
CA THR A 488 34.04 28.63 -18.22
C THR A 488 33.37 28.10 -16.95
N SER A 489 33.18 26.78 -16.88
CA SER A 489 32.76 26.07 -15.67
C SER A 489 33.87 25.13 -15.20
N SER A 490 34.11 25.06 -13.89
CA SER A 490 35.04 24.09 -13.30
C SER A 490 34.52 22.65 -13.35
N ASN A 491 33.20 22.45 -13.47
CA ASN A 491 32.60 21.14 -13.71
C ASN A 491 31.34 21.26 -14.59
N PRO A 492 31.48 21.12 -15.92
CA PRO A 492 30.35 21.11 -16.87
C PRO A 492 29.31 20.00 -16.64
N GLU A 493 29.65 18.90 -15.95
CA GLU A 493 28.69 17.82 -15.65
C GLU A 493 27.73 18.21 -14.52
N ILE A 494 28.11 19.17 -13.66
CA ILE A 494 27.26 19.75 -12.61
C ILE A 494 26.52 20.97 -13.15
N ALA A 495 27.24 21.96 -13.68
CA ALA A 495 26.64 23.15 -14.29
C ALA A 495 27.41 23.61 -15.53
N THR A 496 26.69 23.83 -16.63
CA THR A 496 27.22 24.43 -17.86
C THR A 496 26.95 25.93 -17.89
N VAL A 497 27.75 26.68 -18.66
CA VAL A 497 27.53 28.10 -18.93
C VAL A 497 27.74 28.37 -20.43
N ASP A 498 26.88 29.18 -21.04
CA ASP A 498 27.02 29.57 -22.45
C ASP A 498 27.77 30.90 -22.62
N ASN A 499 27.95 31.33 -23.87
CA ASN A 499 28.66 32.57 -24.21
C ASN A 499 27.92 33.85 -23.78
N THR A 500 26.67 33.76 -23.32
CA THR A 500 25.89 34.89 -22.78
C THR A 500 25.93 34.97 -21.25
N GLY A 501 26.57 34.03 -20.57
CA GLY A 501 26.58 33.95 -19.11
C GLY A 501 25.37 33.24 -18.51
N LYS A 502 24.53 32.61 -19.35
CA LYS A 502 23.42 31.79 -18.89
C LYS A 502 23.96 30.46 -18.35
N VAL A 503 23.68 30.17 -17.09
CA VAL A 503 24.08 28.94 -16.39
C VAL A 503 22.93 27.93 -16.47
N THR A 504 23.22 26.68 -16.83
CA THR A 504 22.23 25.58 -16.86
C THR A 504 22.66 24.49 -15.88
N ALA A 505 21.77 24.13 -14.95
CA ALA A 505 22.01 23.10 -13.94
C ALA A 505 21.80 21.69 -14.53
N VAL A 506 22.79 20.81 -14.39
CA VAL A 506 22.85 19.49 -15.07
C VAL A 506 22.78 18.32 -14.08
N SER A 507 23.59 18.33 -13.02
CA SER A 507 23.57 17.31 -11.95
C SER A 507 23.98 17.91 -10.60
N ALA A 508 23.68 17.21 -9.51
CA ALA A 508 23.81 17.74 -8.15
C ALA A 508 25.28 17.96 -7.73
N GLY A 509 25.52 19.02 -6.94
CA GLY A 509 26.82 19.36 -6.38
C GLY A 509 27.31 20.75 -6.77
N ASP A 510 28.59 21.03 -6.52
CA ASP A 510 29.17 22.36 -6.70
C ASP A 510 30.05 22.48 -7.96
N ALA A 511 29.81 23.54 -8.72
CA ALA A 511 30.64 23.99 -9.84
C ALA A 511 31.00 25.46 -9.68
N LYS A 512 32.14 25.89 -10.22
CA LYS A 512 32.57 27.28 -10.19
C LYS A 512 32.56 27.87 -11.59
N ILE A 513 31.69 28.85 -11.81
CA ILE A 513 31.62 29.59 -13.07
C ILE A 513 32.61 30.75 -13.02
N THR A 514 33.41 30.90 -14.08
CA THR A 514 34.41 31.96 -14.21
C THR A 514 34.18 32.73 -15.50
N ALA A 515 33.95 34.04 -15.34
CA ALA A 515 33.98 35.02 -16.43
C ALA A 515 35.40 35.61 -16.52
N LYS A 516 35.93 35.70 -17.74
CA LYS A 516 37.24 36.31 -18.02
C LYS A 516 37.12 37.37 -19.12
N VAL A 517 37.73 38.53 -18.88
CA VAL A 517 37.86 39.64 -19.85
C VAL A 517 39.31 40.11 -19.80
N GLY A 518 40.02 40.06 -20.94
CA GLY A 518 41.46 40.35 -20.98
C GLY A 518 42.27 39.47 -20.01
N THR A 519 42.89 40.10 -19.01
CA THR A 519 43.61 39.46 -17.90
C THR A 519 42.75 39.26 -16.63
N HIS A 520 41.60 39.93 -16.52
CA HIS A 520 40.77 39.98 -15.31
C HIS A 520 39.78 38.80 -15.27
N THR A 521 39.47 38.33 -14.05
CA THR A 521 38.54 37.21 -13.84
C THR A 521 37.62 37.47 -12.65
N ALA A 522 36.32 37.28 -12.84
CA ALA A 522 35.33 37.23 -11.77
C ALA A 522 34.68 35.84 -11.73
N THR A 523 34.25 35.39 -10.55
CA THR A 523 33.80 34.00 -10.34
C THR A 523 32.59 33.89 -9.44
N CYS A 524 31.66 33.01 -9.82
CA CYS A 524 30.47 32.66 -9.05
C CYS A 524 30.51 31.18 -8.65
N ASN A 525 30.19 30.85 -7.40
CA ASN A 525 29.99 29.47 -6.97
C ASN A 525 28.56 29.04 -7.30
N VAL A 526 28.39 27.97 -8.05
CA VAL A 526 27.08 27.42 -8.43
C VAL A 526 26.86 26.11 -7.72
N THR A 527 25.89 26.07 -6.81
CA THR A 527 25.44 24.85 -6.15
C THR A 527 24.17 24.37 -6.82
N VAL A 528 24.23 23.18 -7.43
CA VAL A 528 23.06 22.51 -8.00
C VAL A 528 22.46 21.57 -6.96
N VAL A 529 21.22 21.84 -6.58
CA VAL A 529 20.39 20.96 -5.76
C VAL A 529 19.47 20.13 -6.64
N VAL A 530 18.85 19.11 -6.05
CA VAL A 530 17.77 18.35 -6.68
C VAL A 530 16.61 18.31 -5.69
N LEU A 531 15.58 19.12 -5.92
CA LEU A 531 14.41 19.22 -5.04
C LEU A 531 13.43 18.06 -5.26
N ILE A 532 12.58 17.76 -4.28
CA ILE A 532 11.47 16.81 -4.44
C ILE A 532 10.36 17.48 -5.25
N HIS A 533 9.99 16.91 -6.40
CA HIS A 533 8.78 17.32 -7.12
C HIS A 533 7.54 16.67 -6.50
N SER A 534 7.60 15.34 -6.27
CA SER A 534 6.48 14.58 -5.71
C SER A 534 6.94 13.34 -4.95
N ILE A 535 6.04 12.82 -4.12
CA ILE A 535 6.16 11.48 -3.53
C ILE A 535 4.90 10.70 -3.86
N SER A 536 5.03 9.38 -4.02
CA SER A 536 3.94 8.46 -4.32
C SER A 536 4.08 7.17 -3.50
N LEU A 537 2.99 6.41 -3.40
CA LEU A 537 2.99 5.08 -2.78
C LEU A 537 2.80 4.00 -3.85
N ASP A 538 3.41 2.85 -3.64
CA ASP A 538 3.25 1.67 -4.50
C ASP A 538 1.81 1.14 -4.59
N LYS A 539 0.97 1.50 -3.60
CA LYS A 539 -0.44 1.11 -3.49
C LYS A 539 -1.29 2.33 -3.13
N ALA A 540 -2.26 2.68 -3.98
CA ALA A 540 -3.26 3.72 -3.69
C ALA A 540 -4.41 3.20 -2.79
N ASN A 541 -4.70 1.90 -2.90
CA ASN A 541 -5.64 1.18 -2.03
C ASN A 541 -5.00 -0.14 -1.58
N LEU A 542 -5.25 -0.54 -0.35
CA LEU A 542 -4.75 -1.76 0.27
C LEU A 542 -5.88 -2.43 1.05
N THR A 543 -6.10 -3.73 0.82
CA THR A 543 -7.08 -4.53 1.56
C THR A 543 -6.34 -5.57 2.39
N LEU A 544 -6.60 -5.61 3.69
CA LEU A 544 -5.96 -6.53 4.63
C LEU A 544 -7.00 -7.31 5.44
N ASP A 545 -6.70 -8.56 5.75
CA ASP A 545 -7.43 -9.34 6.74
C ASP A 545 -6.89 -9.06 8.16
N ARG A 546 -7.73 -9.20 9.20
CA ARG A 546 -7.36 -8.83 10.56
C ARG A 546 -6.16 -9.62 11.08
N GLY A 547 -5.19 -8.92 11.66
CA GLY A 547 -3.93 -9.52 12.15
C GLY A 547 -2.88 -9.73 11.06
N THR A 548 -3.24 -9.60 9.78
CA THR A 548 -2.26 -9.56 8.68
C THR A 548 -1.60 -8.18 8.58
N ASN A 549 -0.53 -8.12 7.80
CA ASN A 549 0.27 -6.92 7.58
C ASN A 549 0.86 -6.94 6.17
N ASP A 550 1.09 -5.76 5.61
CA ASP A 550 1.72 -5.56 4.31
C ASP A 550 2.57 -4.28 4.34
N GLN A 551 3.53 -4.20 3.45
CA GLN A 551 4.48 -3.09 3.34
C GLN A 551 3.98 -2.07 2.31
N LEU A 552 3.89 -0.80 2.71
CA LEU A 552 3.84 0.31 1.76
C LEU A 552 5.25 0.79 1.43
N LYS A 553 5.48 1.23 0.20
CA LYS A 553 6.76 1.78 -0.26
C LYS A 553 6.55 3.18 -0.82
N VAL A 554 7.37 4.13 -0.39
CA VAL A 554 7.41 5.47 -0.98
C VAL A 554 8.36 5.46 -2.17
N SER A 555 7.90 6.01 -3.29
CA SER A 555 8.73 6.42 -4.42
C SER A 555 8.81 7.93 -4.45
N ILE A 556 10.02 8.47 -4.53
CA ILE A 556 10.29 9.91 -4.63
C ILE A 556 10.61 10.24 -6.09
N ASP A 557 10.03 11.31 -6.61
CA ASP A 557 10.35 11.86 -7.92
C ASP A 557 10.90 13.30 -7.76
N PRO A 558 12.15 13.57 -8.17
CA PRO A 558 13.14 12.62 -8.69
C PRO A 558 13.77 11.77 -7.56
N PRO A 559 14.26 10.54 -7.84
CA PRO A 559 14.75 9.61 -6.82
C PRO A 559 16.15 9.96 -6.28
N ASP A 560 16.88 10.85 -6.94
CA ASP A 560 18.22 11.34 -6.59
C ASP A 560 18.18 12.77 -6.01
N THR A 561 17.12 13.08 -5.25
CA THR A 561 16.99 14.33 -4.49
C THR A 561 18.10 14.53 -3.46
N THR A 562 18.46 15.79 -3.23
CA THR A 562 19.39 16.22 -2.18
C THR A 562 18.70 16.64 -0.88
N GLU A 563 17.36 16.57 -0.81
CA GLU A 563 16.58 16.92 0.39
C GLU A 563 16.50 15.75 1.40
N ASP A 564 16.07 16.04 2.64
CA ASP A 564 15.86 15.01 3.67
C ASP A 564 14.69 14.08 3.29
N THR A 565 15.02 12.85 2.90
CA THR A 565 14.06 11.81 2.51
C THR A 565 13.38 11.11 3.69
N THR A 566 13.47 11.63 4.92
CA THR A 566 12.89 11.00 6.12
C THR A 566 11.36 10.94 6.04
N VAL A 567 10.83 9.73 5.84
CA VAL A 567 9.39 9.49 5.76
C VAL A 567 8.77 9.47 7.16
N THR A 568 7.87 10.42 7.42
CA THR A 568 6.95 10.36 8.55
C THR A 568 5.68 9.60 8.15
N TRP A 569 5.40 8.50 8.83
CA TRP A 569 4.20 7.69 8.62
C TRP A 569 3.12 8.00 9.67
N THR A 570 1.86 8.09 9.24
CA THR A 570 0.70 8.25 10.14
C THR A 570 -0.51 7.44 9.65
N SER A 571 -1.38 7.06 10.58
CA SER A 571 -2.70 6.45 10.31
C SER A 571 -3.80 7.42 10.74
N SER A 572 -4.82 7.62 9.92
CA SER A 572 -5.99 8.44 10.28
C SER A 572 -6.87 7.78 11.35
N ASN A 573 -6.74 6.47 11.56
CA ASN A 573 -7.40 5.73 12.63
C ASN A 573 -6.54 4.53 13.09
N PRO A 574 -5.61 4.73 14.04
CA PRO A 574 -4.75 3.67 14.57
C PRO A 574 -5.48 2.49 15.23
N ALA A 575 -6.77 2.60 15.53
CA ALA A 575 -7.55 1.46 16.05
C ALA A 575 -8.03 0.50 14.94
N VAL A 576 -8.06 0.96 13.68
CA VAL A 576 -8.41 0.16 12.50
C VAL A 576 -7.16 -0.48 11.90
N ALA A 577 -6.12 0.32 11.63
CA ALA A 577 -4.79 -0.17 11.31
C ALA A 577 -3.69 0.80 11.77
N THR A 578 -2.58 0.26 12.25
CA THR A 578 -1.34 1.01 12.54
C THR A 578 -0.39 0.97 11.35
N VAL A 579 0.57 1.89 11.35
CA VAL A 579 1.75 1.88 10.48
C VAL A 579 2.98 2.17 11.34
N ASP A 580 4.09 1.49 11.08
CA ASP A 580 5.38 1.76 11.76
C ASP A 580 6.28 2.74 10.97
N SER A 581 7.45 3.06 11.51
CA SER A 581 8.41 3.98 10.87
C SER A 581 8.99 3.46 9.54
N THR A 582 8.81 2.18 9.21
CA THR A 582 9.24 1.60 7.93
C THR A 582 8.14 1.64 6.86
N GLY A 583 6.90 1.97 7.22
CA GLY A 583 5.75 1.91 6.31
C GLY A 583 4.99 0.58 6.33
N LYS A 584 5.29 -0.29 7.30
CA LYS A 584 4.60 -1.56 7.47
C LYS A 584 3.24 -1.34 8.12
N VAL A 585 2.17 -1.68 7.42
CA VAL A 585 0.78 -1.50 7.86
C VAL A 585 0.28 -2.79 8.51
N ALA A 586 -0.30 -2.71 9.70
CA ALA A 586 -0.86 -3.86 10.43
C ALA A 586 -2.36 -3.68 10.70
N ALA A 587 -3.17 -4.65 10.29
CA ALA A 587 -4.63 -4.61 10.42
C ALA A 587 -5.09 -5.04 11.82
N ILE A 588 -5.85 -4.18 12.50
CA ILE A 588 -6.25 -4.37 13.91
C ILE A 588 -7.75 -4.64 14.03
N SER A 589 -8.59 -3.84 13.38
CA SER A 589 -10.05 -4.01 13.44
C SER A 589 -10.75 -3.58 12.16
N LYS A 590 -11.94 -4.15 11.94
CA LYS A 590 -12.83 -3.90 10.79
C LYS A 590 -13.13 -2.41 10.63
N GLY A 591 -12.89 -1.89 9.43
CA GLY A 591 -13.15 -0.50 9.11
C GLY A 591 -12.33 -0.04 7.90
N GLU A 592 -12.35 1.27 7.67
CA GLU A 592 -11.50 1.93 6.69
C GLU A 592 -10.65 3.00 7.38
N THR A 593 -9.41 3.17 6.93
CA THR A 593 -8.50 4.22 7.37
C THR A 593 -7.63 4.69 6.21
N THR A 594 -6.85 5.73 6.42
CA THR A 594 -5.90 6.27 5.45
C THR A 594 -4.52 6.27 6.08
N ILE A 595 -3.60 5.50 5.50
CA ILE A 595 -2.19 5.58 5.83
C ILE A 595 -1.56 6.69 4.99
N THR A 596 -0.80 7.56 5.65
CA THR A 596 -0.24 8.77 5.05
C THR A 596 1.27 8.76 5.24
N ALA A 597 2.00 8.77 4.13
CA ALA A 597 3.44 9.03 4.09
C ALA A 597 3.67 10.52 3.83
N LYS A 598 4.62 11.12 4.56
CA LYS A 598 4.98 12.54 4.41
C LYS A 598 6.50 12.71 4.41
N ILE A 599 7.00 13.49 3.45
CA ILE A 599 8.39 13.98 3.41
C ILE A 599 8.32 15.50 3.23
N GLY A 600 8.94 16.28 4.13
CA GLY A 600 8.86 17.74 4.09
C GLY A 600 7.41 18.26 4.08
N THR A 601 6.99 18.87 2.96
CA THR A 601 5.62 19.30 2.66
C THR A 601 4.82 18.30 1.82
N HIS A 602 5.49 17.36 1.14
CA HIS A 602 4.88 16.42 0.20
C HIS A 602 4.18 15.27 0.94
N ILE A 603 3.04 14.84 0.42
CA ILE A 603 2.16 13.86 1.06
C ILE A 603 1.68 12.85 0.00
N ALA A 604 1.76 11.57 0.32
CA ALA A 604 1.08 10.49 -0.41
C ALA A 604 0.22 9.65 0.54
N THR A 605 -0.92 9.18 0.06
CA THR A 605 -1.92 8.46 0.86
C THR A 605 -2.30 7.13 0.24
N CYS A 606 -2.51 6.13 1.09
CA CYS A 606 -3.09 4.84 0.74
C CYS A 606 -4.37 4.66 1.56
N LYS A 607 -5.49 4.39 0.89
CA LYS A 607 -6.72 3.95 1.58
C LYS A 607 -6.52 2.49 2.02
N VAL A 608 -6.75 2.20 3.29
CA VAL A 608 -6.62 0.84 3.82
C VAL A 608 -7.96 0.36 4.37
N THR A 609 -8.49 -0.71 3.79
CA THR A 609 -9.79 -1.30 4.13
C THR A 609 -9.55 -2.66 4.78
N ILE A 610 -10.01 -2.83 6.02
CA ILE A 610 -9.75 -4.02 6.83
C ILE A 610 -10.98 -4.92 6.73
N VAL A 611 -10.81 -6.02 6.01
CA VAL A 611 -11.75 -7.13 5.97
C VAL A 611 -11.50 -8.07 7.16
N ILE A 612 -12.47 -8.93 7.43
CA ILE A 612 -12.34 -10.06 8.33
C ILE A 612 -12.83 -11.28 7.55
N LEU A 613 -11.91 -12.10 7.09
CA LEU A 613 -12.22 -13.30 6.31
C LEU A 613 -12.80 -14.42 7.20
N ILE A 614 -13.40 -15.45 6.61
CA ILE A 614 -13.82 -16.65 7.34
C ILE A 614 -12.61 -17.59 7.45
N HIS A 615 -12.20 -17.95 8.67
CA HIS A 615 -11.20 -18.99 8.88
C HIS A 615 -11.84 -20.38 8.80
N SER A 616 -12.96 -20.57 9.50
CA SER A 616 -13.67 -21.84 9.54
C SER A 616 -15.15 -21.68 9.87
N ILE A 617 -15.95 -22.71 9.55
CA ILE A 617 -17.31 -22.86 10.05
C ILE A 617 -17.44 -24.20 10.75
N SER A 618 -18.29 -24.28 11.77
CA SER A 618 -18.52 -25.48 12.56
C SER A 618 -20.00 -25.65 12.88
N LEU A 619 -20.39 -26.87 13.26
CA LEU A 619 -21.72 -27.19 13.75
C LEU A 619 -21.67 -27.54 15.24
N ASP A 620 -22.74 -27.25 15.97
CA ASP A 620 -22.87 -27.58 17.40
C ASP A 620 -22.91 -29.09 17.69
N LYS A 621 -23.12 -29.92 16.66
CA LYS A 621 -23.24 -31.39 16.75
C LYS A 621 -22.54 -32.05 15.55
N ALA A 622 -21.60 -32.96 15.82
CA ALA A 622 -20.92 -33.75 14.77
C ALA A 622 -21.75 -34.98 14.32
N ASP A 623 -22.38 -35.66 15.27
CA ASP A 623 -23.40 -36.70 15.05
C ASP A 623 -24.71 -36.28 15.75
N LEU A 624 -25.85 -36.63 15.16
CA LEU A 624 -27.19 -36.37 15.71
C LEU A 624 -28.09 -37.59 15.48
N THR A 625 -28.59 -38.19 16.55
CA THR A 625 -29.55 -39.32 16.48
C THR A 625 -30.97 -38.81 16.74
N LEU A 626 -31.89 -39.13 15.84
CA LEU A 626 -33.30 -38.73 15.91
C LEU A 626 -34.23 -39.93 15.74
N ASP A 627 -35.36 -39.92 16.44
CA ASP A 627 -36.46 -40.85 16.18
C ASP A 627 -37.33 -40.34 15.02
N ARG A 628 -37.98 -41.23 14.27
CA ARG A 628 -38.73 -40.86 13.06
C ARG A 628 -39.88 -39.89 13.38
N GLY A 629 -40.00 -38.83 12.58
CA GLY A 629 -40.98 -37.75 12.78
C GLY A 629 -40.53 -36.69 13.80
N THR A 630 -39.48 -36.95 14.57
CA THR A 630 -38.86 -35.93 15.43
C THR A 630 -37.94 -35.02 14.62
N ASN A 631 -37.57 -33.90 15.24
CA ASN A 631 -36.73 -32.87 14.63
C ASN A 631 -35.88 -32.20 15.71
N ASP A 632 -34.71 -31.71 15.33
CA ASP A 632 -33.80 -30.95 16.18
C ASP A 632 -33.06 -29.90 15.33
N GLN A 633 -32.55 -28.87 15.99
CA GLN A 633 -31.89 -27.72 15.37
C GLN A 633 -30.38 -27.94 15.32
N LEU A 634 -29.78 -27.85 14.14
CA LEU A 634 -28.34 -27.63 14.02
C LEU A 634 -28.03 -26.13 14.06
N LYS A 635 -26.93 -25.75 14.70
CA LYS A 635 -26.46 -24.37 14.76
C LYS A 635 -25.10 -24.27 14.11
N VAL A 636 -24.96 -23.40 13.12
CA VAL A 636 -23.67 -23.05 12.52
C VAL A 636 -23.00 -21.94 13.34
N SER A 637 -21.71 -22.11 13.60
CA SER A 637 -20.83 -21.11 14.19
C SER A 637 -19.74 -20.76 13.19
N ILE A 638 -19.49 -19.46 12.99
CA ILE A 638 -18.45 -18.94 12.11
C ILE A 638 -17.29 -18.47 12.99
N ASP A 639 -16.07 -18.87 12.65
CA ASP A 639 -14.85 -18.32 13.23
C ASP A 639 -14.07 -17.53 12.15
N PRO A 640 -13.80 -16.23 12.35
CA PRO A 640 -14.30 -15.38 13.44
C PRO A 640 -15.76 -14.93 13.21
N PRO A 641 -16.54 -14.68 14.28
CA PRO A 641 -17.98 -14.38 14.18
C PRO A 641 -18.29 -12.96 13.67
N ASP A 642 -17.30 -12.07 13.58
CA ASP A 642 -17.44 -10.67 13.14
C ASP A 642 -16.98 -10.42 11.68
N THR A 643 -16.91 -11.49 10.89
CA THR A 643 -16.54 -11.51 9.46
C THR A 643 -17.20 -10.41 8.61
N THR A 644 -16.53 -10.04 7.51
CA THR A 644 -17.05 -9.15 6.45
C THR A 644 -17.57 -9.90 5.23
N GLU A 645 -17.40 -11.22 5.16
CA GLU A 645 -17.88 -12.03 4.04
C GLU A 645 -19.40 -12.21 4.05
N ASP A 646 -19.94 -12.72 2.95
CA ASP A 646 -21.34 -13.11 2.86
C ASP A 646 -21.60 -14.37 3.71
N THR A 647 -22.28 -14.17 4.84
CA THR A 647 -22.66 -15.25 5.78
C THR A 647 -23.91 -16.02 5.34
N THR A 648 -24.33 -15.93 4.07
CA THR A 648 -25.50 -16.65 3.53
C THR A 648 -25.33 -18.16 3.69
N VAL A 649 -26.17 -18.74 4.56
CA VAL A 649 -26.11 -20.15 4.94
C VAL A 649 -26.91 -21.01 3.98
N THR A 650 -26.25 -21.99 3.34
CA THR A 650 -26.90 -23.01 2.51
C THR A 650 -26.86 -24.36 3.22
N TRP A 651 -28.02 -25.01 3.38
CA TRP A 651 -28.14 -26.35 3.97
C TRP A 651 -28.52 -27.39 2.93
N THR A 652 -27.96 -28.59 3.04
CA THR A 652 -28.24 -29.73 2.15
C THR A 652 -28.25 -31.04 2.92
N SER A 653 -29.01 -32.05 2.43
CA SER A 653 -28.97 -33.43 2.91
C SER A 653 -28.45 -34.35 1.81
N SER A 654 -27.51 -35.23 2.13
CA SER A 654 -26.99 -36.24 1.19
C SER A 654 -28.06 -37.27 0.76
N ASN A 655 -29.10 -37.45 1.59
CA ASN A 655 -30.25 -38.30 1.32
C ASN A 655 -31.49 -37.71 2.02
N PRO A 656 -32.26 -36.84 1.35
CA PRO A 656 -33.48 -36.24 1.88
C PRO A 656 -34.56 -37.25 2.31
N ALA A 657 -34.56 -38.49 1.78
CA ALA A 657 -35.55 -39.51 2.15
C ALA A 657 -35.29 -40.09 3.56
N VAL A 658 -34.07 -40.01 4.07
CA VAL A 658 -33.72 -40.40 5.46
C VAL A 658 -34.02 -39.23 6.39
N ALA A 659 -33.45 -38.05 6.11
CA ALA A 659 -33.75 -36.82 6.84
C ALA A 659 -33.60 -35.58 5.95
N THR A 660 -34.51 -34.62 6.11
CA THR A 660 -34.45 -33.29 5.47
C THR A 660 -33.84 -32.26 6.41
N VAL A 661 -33.42 -31.13 5.84
CA VAL A 661 -33.02 -29.92 6.56
C VAL A 661 -33.66 -28.72 5.88
N ASP A 662 -34.12 -27.72 6.63
CA ASP A 662 -34.63 -26.45 6.07
C ASP A 662 -33.55 -25.35 6.03
N SER A 663 -33.91 -24.17 5.51
CA SER A 663 -32.99 -23.02 5.41
C SER A 663 -32.51 -22.48 6.76
N THR A 664 -33.15 -22.86 7.87
CA THR A 664 -32.73 -22.47 9.23
C THR A 664 -31.76 -23.47 9.86
N GLY A 665 -31.56 -24.65 9.27
CA GLY A 665 -30.76 -25.73 9.85
C GLY A 665 -31.54 -26.72 10.71
N LYS A 666 -32.88 -26.66 10.66
CA LYS A 666 -33.74 -27.59 11.38
C LYS A 666 -33.80 -28.93 10.65
N VAL A 667 -33.31 -29.99 11.27
CA VAL A 667 -33.27 -31.34 10.70
C VAL A 667 -34.52 -32.10 11.10
N THR A 668 -35.20 -32.75 10.14
CA THR A 668 -36.39 -33.56 10.38
C THR A 668 -36.17 -35.00 9.93
N ALA A 669 -36.41 -35.96 10.82
CA ALA A 669 -36.21 -37.38 10.55
C ALA A 669 -37.42 -37.99 9.80
N ILE A 670 -37.19 -38.59 8.63
CA ILE A 670 -38.25 -39.09 7.73
C ILE A 670 -38.29 -40.62 7.70
N SER A 671 -37.13 -41.28 7.51
CA SER A 671 -37.07 -42.74 7.46
C SER A 671 -35.77 -43.30 8.02
N LYS A 672 -35.83 -44.56 8.49
CA LYS A 672 -34.74 -45.31 9.10
C LYS A 672 -33.50 -45.35 8.22
N GLY A 673 -32.36 -44.90 8.75
CA GLY A 673 -31.09 -44.91 8.00
C GLY A 673 -30.07 -43.93 8.58
N SER A 674 -29.05 -43.61 7.78
CA SER A 674 -28.11 -42.51 8.07
C SER A 674 -27.91 -41.65 6.83
N THR A 675 -27.75 -40.35 7.04
CA THR A 675 -27.50 -39.33 6.01
C THR A 675 -26.62 -38.24 6.61
N THR A 676 -25.81 -37.56 5.81
CA THR A 676 -25.09 -36.37 6.24
C THR A 676 -25.88 -35.12 5.88
N ILE A 677 -26.02 -34.20 6.84
CA ILE A 677 -26.42 -32.81 6.60
C ILE A 677 -25.16 -31.98 6.44
N THR A 678 -25.06 -31.22 5.35
CA THR A 678 -23.93 -30.33 5.07
C THR A 678 -24.43 -28.89 5.10
N VAL A 679 -23.79 -28.06 5.92
CA VAL A 679 -23.89 -26.60 5.88
C VAL A 679 -22.76 -26.05 5.01
N LYS A 680 -23.04 -25.00 4.25
CA LYS A 680 -22.07 -24.27 3.43
C LYS A 680 -22.25 -22.76 3.59
N ILE A 681 -21.13 -22.05 3.75
CA ILE A 681 -21.04 -20.58 3.74
C ILE A 681 -19.81 -20.22 2.88
N GLY A 682 -19.99 -19.41 1.83
CA GLY A 682 -18.93 -19.14 0.86
C GLY A 682 -18.35 -20.43 0.24
N THR A 683 -17.05 -20.66 0.44
CA THR A 683 -16.35 -21.92 0.08
C THR A 683 -16.32 -22.95 1.21
N HIS A 684 -16.55 -22.54 2.46
CA HIS A 684 -16.41 -23.38 3.65
C HIS A 684 -17.61 -24.31 3.83
N THR A 685 -17.36 -25.52 4.33
CA THR A 685 -18.39 -26.51 4.64
C THR A 685 -18.18 -27.14 6.01
N ALA A 686 -19.26 -27.53 6.67
CA ALA A 686 -19.25 -28.38 7.85
C ALA A 686 -20.39 -29.41 7.77
N THR A 687 -20.21 -30.56 8.41
CA THR A 687 -21.09 -31.73 8.25
C THR A 687 -21.54 -32.27 9.60
N CYS A 688 -22.84 -32.57 9.72
CA CYS A 688 -23.40 -33.34 10.82
C CYS A 688 -23.96 -34.66 10.27
N LYS A 689 -23.56 -35.78 10.86
CA LYS A 689 -24.07 -37.11 10.49
C LYS A 689 -25.35 -37.40 11.27
N ILE A 690 -26.44 -37.58 10.54
CA ILE A 690 -27.74 -37.94 11.10
C ILE A 690 -27.88 -39.45 11.13
N THR A 691 -28.37 -39.99 12.23
CA THR A 691 -28.82 -41.37 12.36
C THR A 691 -30.29 -41.37 12.74
N VAL A 692 -31.16 -41.83 11.83
CA VAL A 692 -32.60 -41.96 12.10
C VAL A 692 -32.87 -43.35 12.63
N VAL A 693 -33.15 -43.42 13.93
CA VAL A 693 -33.70 -44.59 14.60
C VAL A 693 -35.22 -44.60 14.49
N VAL A 694 -35.82 -45.72 14.87
CA VAL A 694 -37.27 -45.88 14.99
C VAL A 694 -37.53 -46.59 16.31
N LEU A 695 -37.99 -45.87 17.33
CA LEU A 695 -38.28 -46.43 18.66
C LEU A 695 -39.61 -47.21 18.65
N ILE A 696 -39.87 -48.00 19.70
CA ILE A 696 -41.17 -48.63 19.95
C ILE A 696 -42.10 -47.60 20.61
N HIS A 697 -43.29 -47.41 20.04
CA HIS A 697 -44.36 -46.62 20.68
C HIS A 697 -45.22 -47.52 21.57
N SER A 698 -45.62 -48.68 21.06
CA SER A 698 -46.48 -49.63 21.78
C SER A 698 -46.31 -51.06 21.28
N ILE A 699 -46.83 -52.00 22.08
CA ILE A 699 -47.08 -53.37 21.64
C ILE A 699 -48.53 -53.74 21.95
N SER A 700 -49.11 -54.65 21.17
CA SER A 700 -50.46 -55.17 21.37
C SER A 700 -50.51 -56.68 21.14
N LEU A 701 -51.57 -57.32 21.63
CA LEU A 701 -51.86 -58.73 21.38
C LEU A 701 -53.07 -58.86 20.45
N ASP A 702 -53.04 -59.88 19.59
CA ASP A 702 -54.12 -60.17 18.64
C ASP A 702 -55.45 -60.55 19.31
N LYS A 703 -55.44 -60.90 20.61
CA LYS A 703 -56.62 -61.24 21.40
C LYS A 703 -56.53 -60.62 22.80
N ALA A 704 -57.53 -59.83 23.19
CA ALA A 704 -57.64 -59.28 24.55
C ALA A 704 -58.06 -60.34 25.59
N SER A 705 -58.77 -61.39 25.16
CA SER A 705 -59.14 -62.52 26.01
C SER A 705 -59.26 -63.82 25.22
N LEU A 706 -59.19 -64.94 25.93
CA LEU A 706 -59.39 -66.30 25.42
C LEU A 706 -60.18 -67.12 26.44
N THR A 707 -61.07 -67.98 25.93
CA THR A 707 -61.67 -69.08 26.71
C THR A 707 -61.19 -70.40 26.10
N LEU A 708 -60.63 -71.28 26.94
CA LEU A 708 -60.02 -72.55 26.52
C LEU A 708 -60.56 -73.70 27.37
N ASP A 709 -60.80 -74.87 26.77
CA ASP A 709 -61.05 -76.11 27.52
C ASP A 709 -59.71 -76.69 28.03
N ARG A 710 -59.74 -77.48 29.10
CA ARG A 710 -58.52 -77.98 29.75
C ARG A 710 -57.69 -78.85 28.80
N GLY A 711 -56.37 -78.69 28.82
CA GLY A 711 -55.45 -79.38 27.92
C GLY A 711 -55.39 -78.79 26.49
N THR A 712 -56.36 -77.98 26.08
CA THR A 712 -56.28 -77.23 24.82
C THR A 712 -55.24 -76.11 24.90
N ASN A 713 -54.79 -75.64 23.74
CA ASN A 713 -53.76 -74.63 23.62
C ASN A 713 -54.01 -73.72 22.40
N GLN A 714 -53.57 -72.46 22.50
CA GLN A 714 -53.80 -71.42 21.51
C GLN A 714 -52.64 -70.42 21.56
N SER A 715 -52.10 -70.04 20.39
CA SER A 715 -51.08 -68.99 20.32
C SER A 715 -51.69 -67.58 20.36
N LEU A 716 -50.95 -66.69 21.01
CA LEU A 716 -51.13 -65.23 20.97
C LEU A 716 -50.03 -64.61 20.11
N ALA A 717 -50.38 -63.66 19.25
CA ALA A 717 -49.43 -62.94 18.41
C ALA A 717 -49.22 -61.52 18.95
N VAL A 718 -47.95 -61.09 19.03
CA VAL A 718 -47.58 -59.71 19.38
C VAL A 718 -47.46 -58.88 18.11
N SER A 719 -48.17 -57.75 18.07
CA SER A 719 -47.86 -56.66 17.14
C SER A 719 -47.02 -55.61 17.85
N ILE A 720 -46.08 -55.00 17.12
CA ILE A 720 -45.21 -53.91 17.60
C ILE A 720 -45.49 -52.71 16.71
N ASP A 721 -45.85 -51.58 17.32
CA ASP A 721 -46.02 -50.31 16.63
C ASP A 721 -44.88 -49.35 17.02
N PRO A 722 -44.12 -48.82 16.04
CA PRO A 722 -44.13 -49.11 14.61
C PRO A 722 -43.38 -50.41 14.26
N ALA A 723 -43.89 -51.15 13.27
CA ALA A 723 -43.37 -52.48 12.93
C ALA A 723 -41.94 -52.50 12.36
N ASP A 724 -41.41 -51.38 11.88
CA ASP A 724 -40.05 -51.25 11.31
C ASP A 724 -38.99 -50.75 12.32
N THR A 725 -39.34 -50.68 13.61
CA THR A 725 -38.45 -50.29 14.73
C THR A 725 -37.02 -50.85 14.64
N THR A 726 -36.06 -50.04 15.06
CA THR A 726 -34.64 -50.41 15.26
C THR A 726 -34.38 -51.17 16.57
N GLU A 727 -35.32 -51.16 17.52
CA GLU A 727 -35.11 -51.74 18.85
C GLU A 727 -35.27 -53.27 18.85
N ASN A 728 -34.81 -53.90 19.95
CA ASN A 728 -34.86 -55.34 20.09
C ASN A 728 -36.30 -55.85 20.27
N LYS A 729 -36.78 -56.58 19.25
CA LYS A 729 -38.14 -57.15 19.18
C LYS A 729 -38.34 -58.44 20.02
N ALA A 730 -37.37 -58.82 20.86
CA ALA A 730 -37.47 -60.00 21.71
C ALA A 730 -38.66 -59.92 22.68
N VAL A 731 -39.62 -60.83 22.51
CA VAL A 731 -40.79 -60.96 23.38
C VAL A 731 -40.46 -61.83 24.59
N THR A 732 -40.71 -61.32 25.78
CA THR A 732 -40.75 -62.11 27.03
C THR A 732 -42.20 -62.38 27.40
N TRP A 733 -42.55 -63.63 27.68
CA TRP A 733 -43.90 -64.04 28.08
C TRP A 733 -43.96 -64.44 29.55
N THR A 734 -45.05 -64.08 30.24
CA THR A 734 -45.33 -64.52 31.62
C THR A 734 -46.82 -64.84 31.81
N SER A 735 -47.14 -65.71 32.77
CA SER A 735 -48.50 -65.95 33.26
C SER A 735 -48.61 -65.48 34.71
N SER A 736 -49.67 -64.76 35.06
CA SER A 736 -49.95 -64.36 36.46
C SER A 736 -50.28 -65.54 37.38
N ASN A 737 -50.68 -66.68 36.80
CA ASN A 737 -50.94 -67.93 37.50
C ASN A 737 -50.71 -69.12 36.55
N PRO A 738 -49.48 -69.66 36.50
CA PRO A 738 -49.12 -70.82 35.69
C PRO A 738 -49.95 -72.08 35.96
N ALA A 739 -50.53 -72.24 37.16
CA ALA A 739 -51.37 -73.40 37.49
C ALA A 739 -52.74 -73.37 36.79
N VAL A 740 -53.22 -72.20 36.37
CA VAL A 740 -54.44 -72.06 35.55
C VAL A 740 -54.10 -72.18 34.07
N ALA A 741 -53.12 -71.41 33.58
CA ALA A 741 -52.61 -71.55 32.22
C ALA A 741 -51.12 -71.14 32.14
N THR A 742 -50.34 -71.93 31.40
CA THR A 742 -48.93 -71.65 31.07
C THR A 742 -48.82 -70.94 29.71
N VAL A 743 -47.66 -70.34 29.46
CA VAL A 743 -47.26 -69.78 28.16
C VAL A 743 -45.79 -70.11 27.91
N ASP A 744 -45.43 -70.46 26.68
CA ASP A 744 -44.04 -70.70 26.27
C ASP A 744 -43.37 -69.47 25.63
N SER A 745 -42.10 -69.59 25.24
CA SER A 745 -41.34 -68.52 24.60
C SER A 745 -41.88 -68.09 23.23
N THR A 746 -42.78 -68.87 22.62
CA THR A 746 -43.42 -68.56 21.33
C THR A 746 -44.77 -67.86 21.47
N GLY A 747 -45.28 -67.70 22.70
CA GLY A 747 -46.62 -67.16 22.96
C GLY A 747 -47.74 -68.20 22.87
N LYS A 748 -47.40 -69.49 22.88
CA LYS A 748 -48.37 -70.57 22.91
C LYS A 748 -48.90 -70.75 24.34
N VAL A 749 -50.16 -70.39 24.55
CA VAL A 749 -50.86 -70.53 25.84
C VAL A 749 -51.45 -71.94 25.94
N THR A 750 -51.27 -72.62 27.07
CA THR A 750 -51.85 -73.95 27.33
C THR A 750 -52.72 -73.92 28.60
N ALA A 751 -53.94 -74.43 28.50
CA ALA A 751 -54.90 -74.47 29.59
C ALA A 751 -54.61 -75.64 30.55
N VAL A 752 -54.31 -75.36 31.82
CA VAL A 752 -53.85 -76.34 32.81
C VAL A 752 -54.96 -76.72 33.81
N SER A 753 -55.63 -75.75 34.41
CA SER A 753 -56.73 -76.01 35.35
C SER A 753 -57.79 -74.92 35.33
N LYS A 754 -59.02 -75.26 35.75
CA LYS A 754 -60.17 -74.35 35.82
C LYS A 754 -59.83 -73.06 36.57
N GLY A 755 -60.08 -71.92 35.95
CA GLY A 755 -59.88 -70.61 36.57
C GLY A 755 -59.77 -69.47 35.56
N SER A 756 -59.20 -68.35 35.99
CA SER A 756 -58.79 -67.27 35.10
C SER A 756 -57.41 -66.74 35.50
N THR A 757 -56.62 -66.36 34.50
CA THR A 757 -55.26 -65.82 34.64
C THR A 757 -55.00 -64.84 33.51
N THR A 758 -53.98 -64.00 33.64
CA THR A 758 -53.53 -63.08 32.60
C THR A 758 -52.19 -63.56 32.06
N ILE A 759 -52.09 -63.65 30.73
CA ILE A 759 -50.82 -63.78 30.01
C ILE A 759 -50.33 -62.39 29.63
N THR A 760 -49.06 -62.11 29.87
CA THR A 760 -48.41 -60.84 29.54
C THR A 760 -47.28 -61.06 28.55
N ALA A 761 -47.30 -60.34 27.44
CA ALA A 761 -46.15 -60.16 26.56
C ALA A 761 -45.42 -58.87 26.93
N LYS A 762 -44.09 -58.88 26.88
CA LYS A 762 -43.24 -57.72 27.12
C LYS A 762 -42.16 -57.60 26.04
N VAL A 763 -41.97 -56.40 25.49
CA VAL A 763 -40.88 -56.05 24.57
C VAL A 763 -40.28 -54.73 25.06
N GLY A 764 -38.97 -54.72 25.35
CA GLY A 764 -38.33 -53.56 25.98
C GLY A 764 -38.99 -53.19 27.30
N THR A 765 -39.53 -51.97 27.37
CA THR A 765 -40.34 -51.44 28.49
C THR A 765 -41.85 -51.70 28.34
N HIS A 766 -42.35 -51.98 27.14
CA HIS A 766 -43.77 -52.04 26.82
C HIS A 766 -44.37 -53.41 27.13
N THR A 767 -45.64 -53.44 27.55
CA THR A 767 -46.36 -54.67 27.92
C THR A 767 -47.78 -54.71 27.34
N ALA A 768 -48.21 -55.86 26.85
CA ALA A 768 -49.59 -56.13 26.46
C ALA A 768 -50.11 -57.41 27.13
N THR A 769 -51.42 -57.48 27.40
CA THR A 769 -52.01 -58.53 28.24
C THR A 769 -53.24 -59.17 27.59
N CYS A 770 -53.39 -60.49 27.81
CA CYS A 770 -54.54 -61.28 27.39
C CYS A 770 -55.13 -62.02 28.59
N LYS A 771 -56.44 -61.88 28.84
CA LYS A 771 -57.13 -62.61 29.90
C LYS A 771 -57.55 -64.00 29.43
N ILE A 772 -56.97 -65.04 30.04
CA ILE A 772 -57.35 -66.44 29.81
C ILE A 772 -58.42 -66.85 30.82
N THR A 773 -59.42 -67.58 30.35
CA THR A 773 -60.42 -68.26 31.17
C THR A 773 -60.38 -69.74 30.80
N VAL A 774 -60.05 -70.61 31.75
CA VAL A 774 -60.04 -72.06 31.53
C VAL A 774 -61.34 -72.63 32.05
N VAL A 775 -62.12 -73.18 31.13
CA VAL A 775 -63.36 -73.93 31.39
C VAL A 775 -63.07 -75.43 31.41
N VAL A 776 -64.09 -76.20 31.71
CA VAL A 776 -64.09 -77.67 31.59
C VAL A 776 -65.41 -78.06 30.94
N LEU A 777 -65.35 -78.54 29.71
CA LEU A 777 -66.54 -78.92 28.93
C LEU A 777 -67.01 -80.35 29.28
N ILE A 778 -68.15 -80.79 28.73
CA ILE A 778 -68.54 -82.21 28.73
C ILE A 778 -67.99 -82.86 27.46
N HIS A 779 -67.33 -84.00 27.60
CA HIS A 779 -66.87 -84.83 26.48
C HIS A 779 -67.80 -86.03 26.27
N SER A 780 -68.29 -86.65 27.34
CA SER A 780 -69.36 -87.66 27.27
C SER A 780 -70.20 -87.77 28.55
N ILE A 781 -71.33 -88.49 28.45
CA ILE A 781 -72.12 -88.95 29.60
C ILE A 781 -72.38 -90.45 29.48
N SER A 782 -72.58 -91.14 30.60
CA SER A 782 -72.98 -92.56 30.61
C SER A 782 -73.94 -92.87 31.75
N LEU A 783 -74.69 -93.97 31.63
CA LEU A 783 -75.56 -94.51 32.68
C LEU A 783 -74.87 -95.62 33.45
N ASP A 784 -75.24 -95.79 34.73
CA ASP A 784 -74.75 -96.89 35.57
C ASP A 784 -75.33 -98.26 35.20
N LYS A 785 -76.34 -98.32 34.33
CA LYS A 785 -76.93 -99.56 33.79
C LYS A 785 -77.30 -99.37 32.31
N THR A 786 -77.08 -100.41 31.51
CA THR A 786 -77.46 -100.49 30.09
C THR A 786 -78.70 -101.34 29.85
N SER A 787 -79.10 -102.17 30.82
CA SER A 787 -80.29 -103.02 30.76
C SER A 787 -80.92 -103.22 32.14
N LEU A 788 -82.25 -103.29 32.19
CA LEU A 788 -83.07 -103.65 33.34
C LEU A 788 -84.10 -104.72 32.95
N SER A 789 -84.38 -105.64 33.86
CA SER A 789 -85.56 -106.49 33.84
C SER A 789 -86.37 -106.20 35.10
N LEU A 790 -87.66 -105.88 34.96
CA LEU A 790 -88.54 -105.48 36.04
C LEU A 790 -89.86 -106.25 36.00
N LYS A 791 -90.33 -106.76 37.13
CA LYS A 791 -91.73 -107.18 37.24
C LYS A 791 -92.63 -105.95 37.33
N LYS A 792 -93.89 -106.08 36.91
CA LYS A 792 -94.87 -104.98 36.91
C LYS A 792 -94.96 -104.31 38.29
N THR A 793 -95.12 -102.99 38.32
CA THR A 793 -95.04 -102.10 39.51
C THR A 793 -93.67 -101.92 40.16
N ASN A 794 -92.64 -102.71 39.82
CA ASN A 794 -91.29 -102.49 40.36
C ASN A 794 -90.65 -101.21 39.81
N THR A 795 -89.71 -100.65 40.58
CA THR A 795 -88.97 -99.43 40.21
C THR A 795 -87.47 -99.60 40.37
N ALA A 796 -86.68 -98.99 39.49
CA ALA A 796 -85.22 -98.97 39.58
C ALA A 796 -84.66 -97.60 39.18
N ASN A 797 -83.60 -97.15 39.83
CA ASN A 797 -82.97 -95.86 39.52
C ASN A 797 -81.85 -96.03 38.47
N LEU A 798 -81.75 -95.07 37.57
CA LEU A 798 -80.63 -94.84 36.67
C LEU A 798 -79.96 -93.51 37.06
N THR A 799 -78.63 -93.45 36.96
CA THR A 799 -77.82 -92.29 37.34
C THR A 799 -76.85 -91.94 36.21
N VAL A 800 -76.65 -90.63 36.00
CA VAL A 800 -75.76 -90.11 34.95
C VAL A 800 -74.39 -89.78 35.53
N SER A 801 -73.35 -90.37 34.96
CA SER A 801 -71.96 -89.95 35.14
C SER A 801 -71.50 -89.09 33.96
N TYR A 802 -70.47 -88.27 34.19
CA TYR A 802 -69.96 -87.27 33.27
C TYR A 802 -68.47 -87.48 33.08
N ASP A 803 -67.98 -87.32 31.86
CA ASP A 803 -66.56 -87.31 31.53
C ASP A 803 -66.20 -85.98 30.84
N PRO A 804 -65.25 -85.18 31.37
CA PRO A 804 -64.61 -85.32 32.69
C PRO A 804 -65.58 -85.02 33.86
N ALA A 805 -65.44 -85.72 34.98
CA ALA A 805 -66.37 -85.64 36.10
C ALA A 805 -66.46 -84.24 36.75
N ASP A 806 -65.36 -83.49 36.77
CA ASP A 806 -65.24 -82.12 37.29
C ASP A 806 -65.60 -81.03 36.24
N THR A 807 -66.28 -81.43 35.16
CA THR A 807 -66.90 -80.54 34.17
C THR A 807 -67.72 -79.40 34.80
N THR A 808 -67.65 -78.24 34.14
CA THR A 808 -68.22 -76.98 34.61
C THR A 808 -69.54 -76.59 33.94
N GLU A 809 -70.02 -77.41 33.01
CA GLU A 809 -71.30 -77.20 32.35
C GLU A 809 -72.51 -77.50 33.25
N ILE A 810 -73.68 -77.06 32.80
CA ILE A 810 -74.94 -77.24 33.52
C ILE A 810 -75.41 -78.68 33.38
N LYS A 811 -75.30 -79.45 34.46
CA LYS A 811 -75.62 -80.90 34.56
C LYS A 811 -77.13 -81.23 34.56
N THR A 812 -77.92 -80.54 33.74
CA THR A 812 -79.37 -80.79 33.62
C THR A 812 -79.63 -82.01 32.75
N VAL A 813 -80.16 -83.08 33.36
CA VAL A 813 -80.56 -84.30 32.66
C VAL A 813 -82.01 -84.21 32.22
N THR A 814 -82.28 -84.47 30.95
CA THR A 814 -83.62 -84.75 30.42
C THR A 814 -83.78 -86.26 30.25
N TRP A 815 -84.85 -86.84 30.80
CA TRP A 815 -85.16 -88.26 30.69
C TRP A 815 -86.35 -88.52 29.76
N THR A 816 -86.30 -89.58 28.96
CA THR A 816 -87.42 -90.06 28.13
C THR A 816 -87.52 -91.58 28.15
N SER A 817 -88.70 -92.11 27.81
CA SER A 817 -88.99 -93.53 27.58
C SER A 817 -89.54 -93.71 26.17
N SER A 818 -89.02 -94.66 25.38
CA SER A 818 -89.49 -94.90 24.01
C SER A 818 -90.88 -95.53 23.96
N ASN A 819 -91.25 -96.28 25.00
CA ASN A 819 -92.56 -96.86 25.23
C ASN A 819 -92.98 -96.62 26.70
N PRO A 820 -93.63 -95.47 27.00
CA PRO A 820 -94.09 -95.13 28.35
C PRO A 820 -95.16 -96.07 28.92
N ALA A 821 -95.78 -96.94 28.11
CA ALA A 821 -96.75 -97.92 28.60
C ALA A 821 -96.05 -99.09 29.32
N ALA A 822 -94.93 -99.57 28.78
CA ALA A 822 -94.13 -100.62 29.42
C ALA A 822 -93.43 -100.11 30.69
N ALA A 823 -92.69 -98.99 30.60
CA ALA A 823 -92.16 -98.30 31.77
C ALA A 823 -92.01 -96.79 31.58
N THR A 824 -92.25 -96.04 32.65
CA THR A 824 -92.06 -94.59 32.73
C THR A 824 -90.73 -94.25 33.41
N VAL A 825 -90.25 -93.00 33.27
CA VAL A 825 -89.07 -92.48 33.98
C VAL A 825 -89.35 -91.05 34.46
N ASP A 826 -88.93 -90.71 35.68
CA ASP A 826 -89.07 -89.36 36.24
C ASP A 826 -87.78 -88.51 36.10
N SER A 827 -87.84 -87.25 36.53
CA SER A 827 -86.71 -86.31 36.46
C SER A 827 -85.50 -86.69 37.33
N SER A 828 -85.65 -87.63 38.28
CA SER A 828 -84.56 -88.17 39.09
C SER A 828 -83.86 -89.38 38.45
N GLY A 829 -84.38 -89.88 37.32
CA GLY A 829 -83.91 -91.12 36.69
C GLY A 829 -84.53 -92.39 37.27
N LYS A 830 -85.60 -92.27 38.07
CA LYS A 830 -86.33 -93.43 38.58
C LYS A 830 -87.25 -93.98 37.50
N VAL A 831 -86.94 -95.19 37.05
CA VAL A 831 -87.75 -95.99 36.13
C VAL A 831 -88.84 -96.72 36.91
N THR A 832 -90.07 -96.73 36.41
CA THR A 832 -91.22 -97.41 37.01
C THR A 832 -91.93 -98.28 35.97
N ALA A 833 -91.97 -99.60 36.20
CA ALA A 833 -92.58 -100.58 35.31
C ALA A 833 -94.11 -100.60 35.44
N THR A 834 -94.83 -100.46 34.32
CA THR A 834 -96.27 -100.17 34.29
C THR A 834 -97.11 -101.24 33.57
N SER A 835 -96.63 -101.83 32.48
CA SER A 835 -97.24 -103.00 31.82
C SER A 835 -96.16 -103.93 31.27
N ALA A 836 -96.51 -105.18 30.96
CA ALA A 836 -95.62 -106.04 30.19
C ALA A 836 -95.24 -105.38 28.84
N GLY A 837 -94.00 -105.60 28.39
CA GLY A 837 -93.44 -105.03 27.16
C GLY A 837 -91.98 -104.58 27.33
N GLU A 838 -91.43 -103.95 26.29
CA GLU A 838 -90.05 -103.44 26.29
C GLU A 838 -90.04 -101.92 26.02
N THR A 839 -89.10 -101.19 26.62
CA THR A 839 -88.84 -99.77 26.36
C THR A 839 -87.35 -99.44 26.47
N THR A 840 -86.89 -98.39 25.80
CA THR A 840 -85.57 -97.78 26.03
C THR A 840 -85.73 -96.47 26.79
N ILE A 841 -85.10 -96.39 27.96
CA ILE A 841 -84.95 -95.16 28.73
C ILE A 841 -83.70 -94.42 28.25
N THR A 842 -83.83 -93.11 28.00
CA THR A 842 -82.73 -92.25 27.52
C THR A 842 -82.50 -91.10 28.49
N ALA A 843 -81.25 -90.88 28.89
CA ALA A 843 -80.79 -89.65 29.51
C ALA A 843 -80.11 -88.76 28.47
N LYS A 844 -80.36 -87.44 28.52
CA LYS A 844 -79.73 -86.44 27.67
C LYS A 844 -79.22 -85.25 28.49
N VAL A 845 -77.99 -84.83 28.23
CA VAL A 845 -77.37 -83.61 28.80
C VAL A 845 -76.74 -82.83 27.65
N GLY A 846 -77.25 -81.64 27.37
CA GLY A 846 -76.83 -80.87 26.19
C GLY A 846 -77.02 -81.65 24.89
N THR A 847 -75.93 -81.93 24.19
CA THR A 847 -75.88 -82.78 22.98
C THR A 847 -75.67 -84.26 23.27
N HIS A 848 -75.19 -84.64 24.45
CA HIS A 848 -74.79 -86.01 24.79
C HIS A 848 -75.99 -86.84 25.27
N THR A 849 -76.00 -88.13 24.95
CA THR A 849 -77.08 -89.08 25.29
C THR A 849 -76.54 -90.43 25.75
N ALA A 850 -77.19 -91.05 26.72
CA ALA A 850 -76.93 -92.44 27.14
C ALA A 850 -78.25 -93.18 27.39
N THR A 851 -78.27 -94.49 27.17
CA THR A 851 -79.50 -95.31 27.11
C THR A 851 -79.46 -96.57 27.96
N CYS A 852 -80.64 -97.02 28.42
CA CYS A 852 -80.85 -98.28 29.11
C CYS A 852 -82.11 -98.96 28.56
N VAL A 853 -82.02 -100.22 28.13
CA VAL A 853 -83.19 -101.04 27.74
C VAL A 853 -83.89 -101.55 29.00
N VAL A 854 -85.22 -101.65 28.99
CA VAL A 854 -86.03 -102.08 30.12
C VAL A 854 -87.10 -103.05 29.62
N GLY A 855 -86.95 -104.33 29.95
CA GLY A 855 -87.96 -105.35 29.74
C GLY A 855 -88.86 -105.48 30.98
N VAL A 856 -90.17 -105.62 30.76
CA VAL A 856 -91.18 -105.74 31.82
C VAL A 856 -92.06 -106.96 31.59
N GLY A 857 -92.28 -107.75 32.65
CA GLY A 857 -93.02 -109.02 32.58
C GLY A 857 -92.15 -110.21 32.21
N VAL A 858 -92.77 -111.37 32.00
CA VAL A 858 -92.07 -112.62 31.60
C VAL A 858 -91.86 -112.60 30.09
N LYS A 859 -90.61 -112.72 29.62
CA LYS A 859 -90.34 -112.79 28.17
C LYS A 859 -90.74 -114.18 27.66
N TYR A 860 -91.39 -114.23 26.51
CA TYR A 860 -91.71 -115.48 25.81
C TYR A 860 -91.06 -115.53 24.42
N THR A 861 -90.91 -116.74 23.89
CA THR A 861 -90.45 -117.02 22.53
C THR A 861 -91.22 -118.21 21.99
N VAL A 862 -91.69 -118.12 20.75
CA VAL A 862 -92.46 -119.17 20.07
C VAL A 862 -91.62 -119.75 18.94
N THR A 863 -91.57 -121.07 18.86
CA THR A 863 -90.89 -121.82 17.80
C THR A 863 -91.80 -122.90 17.25
N VAL A 864 -91.71 -123.16 15.94
CA VAL A 864 -92.48 -124.19 15.24
C VAL A 864 -91.51 -125.30 14.82
N GLU A 865 -91.95 -126.55 14.92
CA GLU A 865 -91.11 -127.74 14.81
C GLU A 865 -91.88 -128.86 14.09
N GLU A 866 -91.38 -129.31 12.95
CA GLU A 866 -91.91 -130.47 12.21
C GLU A 866 -91.63 -131.78 12.96
N GLY A 867 -92.51 -132.77 12.80
CA GLY A 867 -92.41 -134.11 13.40
C GLY A 867 -92.43 -135.23 12.36
N ASP A 868 -92.86 -136.43 12.79
CA ASP A 868 -92.89 -137.61 11.92
C ASP A 868 -93.99 -137.49 10.85
N GLN A 869 -93.60 -137.19 9.61
CA GLN A 869 -94.48 -137.23 8.44
C GLN A 869 -94.22 -138.41 7.50
N THR A 870 -95.30 -138.91 6.89
CA THR A 870 -95.32 -140.01 5.92
C THR A 870 -96.13 -139.69 4.66
N CYS A 871 -96.75 -138.50 4.62
CA CYS A 871 -97.44 -137.94 3.46
C CYS A 871 -96.47 -137.21 2.52
N THR A 872 -96.92 -136.88 1.31
CA THR A 872 -96.11 -136.11 0.34
C THR A 872 -95.83 -134.67 0.75
N GLY A 873 -96.55 -134.12 1.72
CA GLY A 873 -96.18 -132.88 2.38
C GLY A 873 -97.05 -132.52 3.58
N GLU A 874 -96.42 -131.82 4.51
CA GLU A 874 -97.01 -131.20 5.70
C GLU A 874 -96.30 -129.86 5.92
N GLU A 875 -97.05 -128.81 6.24
CA GLU A 875 -96.53 -127.48 6.55
C GLU A 875 -97.26 -126.89 7.77
N ILE A 876 -96.51 -126.21 8.63
CA ILE A 876 -97.06 -125.41 9.73
C ILE A 876 -96.33 -124.08 9.83
N TYR A 877 -97.10 -123.01 9.96
CA TYR A 877 -96.58 -121.65 10.07
C TYR A 877 -97.21 -120.92 11.25
N MET A 878 -96.39 -120.17 11.99
CA MET A 878 -96.88 -119.07 12.81
C MET A 878 -96.15 -117.80 12.38
N TYR A 879 -96.92 -116.79 11.98
CA TYR A 879 -96.43 -115.53 11.48
C TYR A 879 -95.95 -114.62 12.63
N ALA A 880 -95.24 -113.54 12.28
CA ALA A 880 -94.62 -112.64 13.26
C ALA A 880 -95.62 -111.90 14.18
N ASP A 881 -96.91 -111.91 13.85
CA ASP A 881 -98.03 -111.36 14.64
C ASP A 881 -98.77 -112.41 15.49
N GLY A 882 -98.36 -113.69 15.45
CA GLY A 882 -99.01 -114.78 16.18
C GLY A 882 -100.22 -115.41 15.46
N SER A 883 -100.59 -114.95 14.27
CA SER A 883 -101.48 -115.71 13.37
C SER A 883 -100.77 -116.94 12.82
N GLY A 884 -101.50 -117.91 12.27
CA GLY A 884 -100.86 -119.10 11.70
C GLY A 884 -101.78 -120.07 10.99
N GLU A 885 -101.15 -121.12 10.46
CA GLU A 885 -101.73 -122.07 9.51
C GLU A 885 -101.12 -123.45 9.69
N PHE A 886 -101.93 -124.49 9.49
CA PHE A 886 -101.52 -125.88 9.44
C PHE A 886 -102.11 -126.57 8.21
N GLY A 887 -101.27 -127.23 7.42
CA GLY A 887 -101.65 -127.91 6.18
C GLY A 887 -100.98 -129.28 6.01
N ALA A 888 -101.67 -130.21 5.35
CA ALA A 888 -101.13 -131.51 4.94
C ALA A 888 -101.82 -132.01 3.68
N TRP A 889 -101.08 -132.70 2.80
CA TRP A 889 -101.60 -133.21 1.53
C TRP A 889 -100.94 -134.53 1.10
N GLU A 890 -101.73 -135.35 0.41
CA GLU A 890 -101.27 -136.58 -0.21
C GLU A 890 -101.57 -136.61 -1.71
N ASN A 891 -100.54 -136.91 -2.51
CA ASN A 891 -100.61 -136.90 -3.97
C ASN A 891 -100.61 -138.31 -4.58
N ASP A 892 -100.13 -139.33 -3.87
CA ASP A 892 -100.09 -140.71 -4.36
C ASP A 892 -101.39 -141.48 -4.04
N SER A 893 -101.88 -142.25 -5.00
CA SER A 893 -103.13 -142.99 -4.87
C SER A 893 -102.91 -144.34 -4.16
N MET A 894 -103.89 -144.75 -3.35
CA MET A 894 -103.98 -146.07 -2.68
C MET A 894 -103.15 -146.27 -1.39
N SER A 895 -102.77 -145.22 -0.63
CA SER A 895 -102.25 -145.44 0.74
C SER A 895 -102.65 -144.38 1.76
N TYR A 896 -102.82 -144.80 3.02
CA TYR A 896 -103.03 -143.92 4.16
C TYR A 896 -101.71 -143.37 4.70
N LYS A 897 -101.65 -142.05 4.83
CA LYS A 897 -100.50 -141.33 5.35
C LYS A 897 -100.87 -140.45 6.55
N HIS A 898 -99.86 -140.04 7.28
CA HIS A 898 -99.96 -139.28 8.53
C HIS A 898 -98.81 -138.26 8.65
N GLY A 899 -99.12 -137.07 9.15
CA GLY A 899 -98.20 -135.99 9.50
C GLY A 899 -98.37 -135.54 10.96
N VAL A 900 -97.31 -134.99 11.54
CA VAL A 900 -97.24 -134.39 12.87
C VAL A 900 -96.36 -133.15 12.87
N CYS A 901 -96.77 -132.09 13.56
CA CYS A 901 -95.93 -130.94 13.85
C CYS A 901 -96.33 -130.22 15.16
N TYR A 902 -95.46 -129.32 15.64
CA TYR A 902 -95.53 -128.74 16.97
C TYR A 902 -95.42 -127.21 16.97
N ILE A 903 -96.20 -126.56 17.84
CA ILE A 903 -95.96 -125.19 18.28
C ILE A 903 -95.43 -125.24 19.70
N ASN A 904 -94.19 -124.79 19.90
CA ASN A 904 -93.54 -124.65 21.19
C ASN A 904 -93.58 -123.17 21.63
N ILE A 905 -93.94 -122.91 22.89
CA ILE A 905 -93.86 -121.60 23.51
C ILE A 905 -92.98 -121.76 24.75
N ASP A 906 -91.82 -121.10 24.75
CA ASP A 906 -90.81 -121.14 25.81
C ASP A 906 -90.77 -119.81 26.56
N PHE A 907 -90.59 -119.87 27.88
CA PHE A 907 -90.65 -118.71 28.78
C PHE A 907 -89.32 -118.46 29.50
N SER A 908 -88.99 -117.18 29.73
CA SER A 908 -87.69 -116.76 30.30
C SER A 908 -87.53 -117.02 31.80
N GLU A 909 -88.64 -117.29 32.50
CA GLU A 909 -88.68 -117.83 33.86
C GLU A 909 -89.84 -118.82 33.95
N GLU A 910 -89.85 -119.67 34.98
CA GLU A 910 -90.95 -120.61 35.22
C GLU A 910 -92.20 -119.86 35.70
N ILE A 911 -93.34 -120.18 35.10
CA ILE A 911 -94.64 -119.55 35.37
C ILE A 911 -95.49 -120.47 36.23
N ASN A 912 -96.11 -119.93 37.27
CA ASN A 912 -97.14 -120.63 38.03
C ASN A 912 -98.47 -120.56 37.28
N ILE A 913 -99.22 -121.66 37.29
CA ILE A 913 -100.48 -121.82 36.55
C ILE A 913 -101.62 -121.85 37.58
N GLU A 914 -102.55 -120.88 37.52
CA GLU A 914 -103.68 -120.82 38.45
C GLU A 914 -104.77 -121.86 38.11
N ASP A 915 -105.56 -122.28 39.11
CA ASP A 915 -106.64 -123.25 38.93
C ASP A 915 -107.65 -122.82 37.84
N ASN A 916 -107.92 -123.73 36.90
CA ASN A 916 -108.72 -123.53 35.68
C ASN A 916 -108.04 -122.72 34.55
N SER A 917 -106.77 -122.33 34.67
CA SER A 917 -106.01 -121.75 33.55
C SER A 917 -105.92 -122.72 32.39
N ASP A 918 -106.32 -122.28 31.20
CA ASP A 918 -106.32 -123.09 29.98
C ASP A 918 -105.22 -122.68 28.99
N VAL A 919 -104.89 -123.61 28.10
CA VAL A 919 -104.34 -123.26 26.78
C VAL A 919 -105.48 -123.46 25.79
N SER A 920 -105.70 -122.49 24.91
CA SER A 920 -106.73 -122.60 23.87
C SER A 920 -106.29 -121.97 22.55
N ILE A 921 -106.86 -122.50 21.46
CA ILE A 921 -106.64 -121.99 20.11
C ILE A 921 -107.96 -121.98 19.32
N THR A 922 -108.22 -120.90 18.57
CA THR A 922 -109.47 -120.73 17.83
C THR A 922 -109.26 -120.76 16.32
N PHE A 923 -109.63 -121.88 15.70
CA PHE A 923 -109.59 -122.06 14.24
C PHE A 923 -110.79 -121.42 13.56
N ARG A 924 -110.58 -120.75 12.43
CA ARG A 924 -111.64 -119.99 11.74
C ARG A 924 -112.04 -120.55 10.38
N ASP A 925 -111.08 -120.96 9.58
CA ASP A 925 -111.30 -121.52 8.24
C ASP A 925 -110.67 -122.90 8.10
N LYS A 926 -111.28 -123.71 7.22
CA LYS A 926 -110.85 -125.08 6.92
C LYS A 926 -111.13 -125.43 5.46
N ARG A 927 -110.07 -125.66 4.70
CA ARG A 927 -110.12 -126.10 3.29
C ARG A 927 -109.86 -127.61 3.19
N LYS A 928 -110.51 -128.27 2.22
CA LYS A 928 -110.32 -129.67 1.85
C LYS A 928 -110.84 -129.94 0.44
N SER A 929 -110.12 -130.74 -0.34
CA SER A 929 -110.58 -131.31 -1.63
C SER A 929 -110.55 -132.85 -1.64
N GLY A 930 -110.89 -133.46 -2.78
CA GLY A 930 -111.09 -134.90 -2.92
C GLY A 930 -112.48 -135.41 -2.46
N LYS A 931 -113.05 -136.40 -3.16
CA LYS A 931 -114.36 -136.99 -2.83
C LYS A 931 -114.22 -138.20 -1.90
N THR A 932 -114.46 -138.00 -0.60
CA THR A 932 -114.93 -139.01 0.39
C THR A 932 -114.34 -140.43 0.26
N SER A 933 -113.40 -140.90 1.09
CA SER A 933 -113.05 -140.55 2.48
C SER A 933 -111.56 -140.93 2.69
N GLU A 934 -110.76 -140.54 3.70
CA GLU A 934 -111.04 -140.37 5.14
C GLU A 934 -110.12 -139.29 5.77
N CYS A 935 -109.78 -138.18 5.11
CA CYS A 935 -108.81 -137.23 5.69
C CYS A 935 -109.31 -136.57 6.99
N TYR A 936 -108.62 -136.84 8.11
CA TYR A 936 -108.93 -136.40 9.48
C TYR A 936 -107.76 -135.59 10.06
N VAL A 937 -108.07 -134.52 10.80
CA VAL A 937 -107.05 -133.71 11.47
C VAL A 937 -107.36 -133.63 12.96
N PHE A 938 -106.36 -133.95 13.77
CA PHE A 938 -106.43 -134.03 15.22
C PHE A 938 -105.41 -133.11 15.86
N LEU A 939 -105.84 -132.33 16.84
CA LEU A 939 -104.96 -131.62 17.75
C LEU A 939 -104.89 -132.43 19.04
N ARG A 940 -103.69 -132.80 19.47
CA ARG A 940 -103.48 -133.52 20.73
C ARG A 940 -103.11 -132.52 21.82
N SER A 941 -103.52 -132.85 23.05
CA SER A 941 -103.08 -132.12 24.23
C SER A 941 -101.55 -132.24 24.38
N PRO A 942 -100.87 -131.21 24.91
CA PRO A 942 -99.54 -131.42 25.48
C PRO A 942 -99.62 -132.52 26.55
N SER A 943 -98.51 -133.22 26.83
CA SER A 943 -98.49 -134.38 27.73
C SER A 943 -98.87 -134.08 29.19
N THR A 944 -98.97 -132.81 29.56
CA THR A 944 -99.32 -132.28 30.89
C THR A 944 -100.74 -131.71 30.97
N PHE A 945 -101.63 -132.08 30.05
CA PHE A 945 -102.99 -131.53 29.92
C PHE A 945 -104.04 -132.63 29.71
N ASN A 946 -105.29 -132.37 30.10
CA ASN A 946 -106.39 -133.34 30.05
C ASN A 946 -107.56 -132.85 29.18
N SER A 947 -108.11 -133.75 28.35
CA SER A 947 -109.39 -133.56 27.64
C SER A 947 -110.14 -134.88 27.44
N THR A 948 -111.48 -134.84 27.47
CA THR A 948 -112.36 -136.02 27.40
C THR A 948 -112.23 -136.87 26.14
N SER A 949 -111.60 -136.34 25.09
CA SER A 949 -110.86 -137.14 24.11
C SER A 949 -109.46 -136.55 23.93
N ALA A 950 -108.42 -137.38 24.04
CA ALA A 950 -107.01 -136.95 23.92
C ALA A 950 -106.60 -136.51 22.50
N ARG A 951 -107.45 -136.81 21.51
CA ARG A 951 -107.46 -136.19 20.18
C ARG A 951 -108.73 -135.33 20.08
N GLN A 952 -108.59 -134.05 19.79
CA GLN A 952 -109.73 -133.19 19.41
C GLN A 952 -109.74 -133.02 17.89
N SER A 953 -110.90 -133.20 17.25
CA SER A 953 -111.04 -132.95 15.81
C SER A 953 -110.85 -131.46 15.51
N MET A 954 -109.94 -131.11 14.62
CA MET A 954 -109.79 -129.73 14.16
C MET A 954 -110.89 -129.40 13.16
N SER A 955 -112.06 -129.04 13.69
CA SER A 955 -113.08 -128.23 13.01
C SER A 955 -113.04 -126.80 13.57
N ASN A 956 -113.59 -125.85 12.82
CA ASN A 956 -113.66 -124.43 13.18
C ASN A 956 -114.28 -124.23 14.60
N GLY A 957 -113.95 -123.11 15.22
CA GLY A 957 -114.22 -122.82 16.63
C GLY A 957 -113.08 -123.24 17.57
N THR A 958 -113.15 -122.78 18.81
CA THR A 958 -112.12 -122.96 19.83
C THR A 958 -111.86 -124.44 20.17
N LYS A 959 -110.62 -124.75 20.50
CA LYS A 959 -110.15 -125.99 21.13
C LYS A 959 -109.38 -125.60 22.38
N THR A 960 -109.63 -126.31 23.48
CA THR A 960 -109.18 -125.93 24.82
C THR A 960 -108.62 -127.14 25.54
N TRP A 961 -107.55 -126.93 26.30
CA TRP A 961 -106.94 -127.92 27.19
C TRP A 961 -106.68 -127.29 28.56
N TYR A 962 -107.07 -127.99 29.61
CA TYR A 962 -106.81 -127.58 30.99
C TYR A 962 -105.49 -128.19 31.45
N SER A 963 -104.61 -127.36 32.03
CA SER A 963 -103.35 -127.83 32.59
C SER A 963 -103.60 -128.79 33.75
N THR A 964 -102.83 -129.87 33.84
CA THR A 964 -102.71 -130.68 35.06
C THR A 964 -101.40 -130.41 35.82
N SER A 965 -100.63 -129.40 35.39
CA SER A 965 -99.44 -128.90 36.09
C SER A 965 -99.73 -127.55 36.76
N THR A 966 -99.17 -127.34 37.94
CA THR A 966 -99.24 -126.07 38.69
C THR A 966 -98.18 -125.06 38.23
N SER A 967 -97.23 -125.47 37.38
CA SER A 967 -96.24 -124.58 36.77
C SER A 967 -95.79 -125.08 35.40
N THR A 968 -95.21 -124.20 34.58
CA THR A 968 -94.41 -124.61 33.42
C THR A 968 -93.43 -123.51 32.98
N SER A 969 -92.35 -123.91 32.31
CA SER A 969 -91.49 -123.04 31.49
C SER A 969 -91.74 -123.22 29.98
N LYS A 970 -92.59 -124.17 29.57
CA LYS A 970 -92.90 -124.47 28.16
C LYS A 970 -94.33 -124.98 27.93
N VAL A 971 -94.94 -124.61 26.80
CA VAL A 971 -96.16 -125.23 26.26
C VAL A 971 -95.84 -125.80 24.86
N ARG A 972 -96.31 -127.02 24.55
CA ARG A 972 -96.12 -127.67 23.23
C ARG A 972 -97.44 -128.25 22.71
N LEU A 973 -98.06 -127.62 21.71
CA LEU A 973 -99.26 -128.13 21.03
C LEU A 973 -98.87 -129.06 19.87
N GLU A 974 -99.52 -130.22 19.72
CA GLU A 974 -99.23 -131.22 18.68
C GLU A 974 -100.36 -131.32 17.65
N PHE A 975 -100.10 -130.78 16.46
CA PHE A 975 -100.96 -130.85 15.28
C PHE A 975 -100.67 -132.16 14.53
N SER A 976 -101.71 -132.84 14.03
CA SER A 976 -101.55 -134.19 13.45
C SER A 976 -102.62 -134.48 12.39
N ALA A 977 -102.24 -134.67 11.12
CA ALA A 977 -103.15 -134.90 10.00
C ALA A 977 -103.03 -136.30 9.40
N HIS A 978 -104.15 -136.97 9.11
CA HIS A 978 -104.22 -138.20 8.30
C HIS A 978 -104.85 -137.88 6.94
N VAL A 979 -104.24 -138.33 5.83
CA VAL A 979 -104.64 -137.99 4.45
C VAL A 979 -104.42 -139.21 3.53
N ALA A 980 -105.22 -139.32 2.45
CA ALA A 980 -105.11 -140.35 1.40
C ALA A 980 -105.85 -139.93 0.11
N ALA A 981 -105.46 -140.50 -1.03
CA ALA A 981 -106.13 -140.36 -2.33
C ALA A 981 -106.47 -141.75 -2.94
N PHE A 982 -107.50 -141.83 -3.80
CA PHE A 982 -108.03 -143.09 -4.35
C PHE A 982 -108.54 -142.95 -5.80
N ASP A 983 -108.49 -144.06 -6.54
CA ASP A 983 -109.20 -144.34 -7.80
C ASP A 983 -109.15 -143.29 -8.92
N GLY A 984 -107.94 -142.79 -9.22
CA GLY A 984 -107.62 -142.22 -10.53
C GLY A 984 -108.00 -140.75 -10.78
N GLU A 985 -108.38 -140.00 -9.74
CA GLU A 985 -108.32 -138.53 -9.71
C GLU A 985 -107.10 -138.07 -8.86
N ASP A 986 -106.51 -136.92 -9.19
CA ASP A 986 -105.25 -136.45 -8.58
C ASP A 986 -105.46 -135.83 -7.17
N SER A 987 -104.75 -136.37 -6.18
CA SER A 987 -104.47 -135.79 -4.84
C SER A 987 -105.65 -135.51 -3.86
N GLY A 988 -105.30 -135.23 -2.61
CA GLY A 988 -106.21 -134.72 -1.57
C GLY A 988 -105.48 -133.90 -0.51
N ASP A 989 -106.05 -132.75 -0.13
CA ASP A 989 -105.46 -131.75 0.77
C ASP A 989 -106.33 -131.41 1.99
N ILE A 990 -105.72 -130.82 3.02
CA ILE A 990 -106.43 -130.19 4.14
C ILE A 990 -105.61 -129.04 4.75
N PHE A 991 -106.21 -127.87 4.92
CA PHE A 991 -105.58 -126.67 5.52
C PHE A 991 -106.51 -126.01 6.55
N ILE A 992 -105.95 -125.46 7.64
CA ILE A 992 -106.67 -124.87 8.78
C ILE A 992 -105.91 -123.65 9.33
N HIS A 993 -106.59 -122.53 9.61
CA HIS A 993 -105.96 -121.24 9.98
C HIS A 993 -106.48 -120.65 11.31
N TRP A 994 -105.67 -119.81 11.96
CA TRP A 994 -106.02 -119.00 13.15
C TRP A 994 -105.42 -117.57 13.09
N ASP A 995 -106.11 -116.59 13.68
CA ASP A 995 -105.67 -115.19 13.69
C ASP A 995 -104.71 -114.88 14.85
N SER A 996 -103.99 -113.75 14.78
CA SER A 996 -103.21 -113.16 15.87
C SER A 996 -104.01 -113.13 17.20
N GLY A 997 -103.37 -113.53 18.30
CA GLY A 997 -104.00 -113.61 19.62
C GLY A 997 -105.07 -114.69 19.78
N SER A 998 -105.38 -115.47 18.73
CA SER A 998 -106.33 -116.60 18.82
C SER A 998 -105.74 -117.83 19.49
N LEU A 999 -104.41 -117.87 19.68
CA LEU A 999 -103.68 -118.79 20.54
C LEU A 999 -103.45 -118.10 21.89
N VAL A 1000 -104.05 -118.65 22.95
CA VAL A 1000 -104.04 -118.11 24.31
C VAL A 1000 -103.40 -119.13 25.25
N VAL A 1001 -102.51 -118.66 26.12
CA VAL A 1001 -101.82 -119.48 27.12
C VAL A 1001 -102.03 -118.85 28.51
N PHE A 1002 -102.75 -119.57 29.37
CA PHE A 1002 -103.09 -119.17 30.73
C PHE A 1002 -103.74 -117.77 30.77
N GLY A 1003 -104.74 -117.57 29.92
CA GLY A 1003 -105.45 -116.30 29.74
C GLY A 1003 -104.69 -115.21 28.94
N GLN A 1004 -103.38 -115.37 28.68
CA GLN A 1004 -102.58 -114.38 27.96
C GLN A 1004 -102.49 -114.69 26.45
N PRO A 1005 -102.82 -113.74 25.55
CA PRO A 1005 -102.80 -113.98 24.11
C PRO A 1005 -101.39 -113.92 23.52
N ILE A 1006 -101.06 -114.90 22.67
CA ILE A 1006 -99.82 -114.94 21.90
C ILE A 1006 -99.97 -114.05 20.66
N THR A 1007 -99.19 -112.97 20.61
CA THR A 1007 -99.32 -111.86 19.64
C THR A 1007 -98.04 -111.66 18.81
N GLY A 1008 -97.15 -112.64 18.81
CA GLY A 1008 -95.96 -112.67 17.95
C GLY A 1008 -95.01 -113.81 18.28
N LEU A 1009 -93.88 -113.87 17.58
CA LEU A 1009 -92.83 -114.88 17.79
C LEU A 1009 -92.00 -114.64 19.07
N THR A 1010 -91.94 -113.39 19.55
CA THR A 1010 -91.35 -113.04 20.85
C THR A 1010 -92.09 -111.86 21.46
N GLY A 1011 -92.25 -111.84 22.78
CA GLY A 1011 -92.81 -110.69 23.48
C GLY A 1011 -92.64 -110.81 24.98
N TYR A 1012 -93.46 -110.07 25.72
CA TYR A 1012 -93.56 -110.15 27.17
C TYR A 1012 -95.01 -110.34 27.59
N LEU A 1013 -95.26 -111.20 28.57
CA LEU A 1013 -96.58 -111.47 29.14
C LEU A 1013 -96.62 -111.08 30.63
N ASP A 1014 -97.84 -110.90 31.13
CA ASP A 1014 -98.15 -110.45 32.48
C ASP A 1014 -98.82 -111.63 33.21
N PHE A 1015 -98.00 -112.42 33.91
CA PHE A 1015 -98.41 -113.56 34.74
C PHE A 1015 -98.20 -113.22 36.22
#